data_AF-A0AAD4R144-F1
#
_entry.id   AF-A0AAD4R144-F1
#
_cell.length_a   1.000
_cell.length_b   1.000
_cell.length_c   1.000
_cell.angle_alpha   90.00
_cell.angle_beta   90.00
_cell.angle_gamma   90.00
#
_symmetry.space_group_name_H-M   'P 1'
#
loop_
_entity.id
_entity.type
_entity.pdbx_description
1 polymer ?
#
loop_
_entity_poly.entity_id
_entity_poly.type
_entity_poly.pdbx_seq_one_letter_code
_entity_poly.pdbx_strand_id
1 'polypeptide(L)'
;MGNPLQRRQFSVLAFVFQTIFTVLLGLFGRYDRSILPNSELNAEKSDSVDRDYPLFQDVHVMVVVGFGFLVAFVKRYGFSAISVNLLLSAFVMQYVILLRGFLSREFVTTGFFRISVNELILADLSCVSVLVSMGVLLGKLTPVQFLILAFFESSFAVVMEHILFAFLNVNDAGRSLIVHCFGAYFGLAVAKVCQTKHVMVHEENMQHSELFSMIGTLFLWIFFPSFNAATQMSDDARHRAIINTYLSIASCATTTFLASSLSDHLGRFNILHIQSSTLAGGVAIGSVANIVLFPHHAIIIGTLAALVSVAGHVFISPSILERRLSLYDTTGVHNLHGLPGLLAGVCSVFFVFFYDPVDLGSVIPQSHISLNATALHDPTFESSMSPQTVQALNQLAGIGVTLTFALVGGFISGWIMNSSSLNQMRTQPSYEDTNYYMHAEFSLFGKLHNACNEEEFMGSTKGTSKSLKQKTMEHQNPEEPQKLSKKEQNKLERKLKKAQQKLEVEGTIGGNAEAEESTEKAEVDVSEGKYGAYGVIQSTEKKDIKFVQIGEISEKLDGQQIWVRGRLHNSRSKGKSCFVVVRQQISTIQGTLFVGESVSKDFVKYVSKINLESIIDVCGVVKAMGDQRVQGCTQGDVELQIQQVWVVSASEERLPLQIEDASRPESDSTGLSVVNLDTKLDNRVLDLRTQTNQAIFKIQDGVCEIFRNALKKRGFLEYQSPHIIEAASEGGANVFEVTYFKQSAYLAQSPQLYKQMAIAGDFPRVYTIGPVFRAEDSNTHRHMTEFVGLDLEMAFNFHYHEVLQTIAGLMTEIFKFLQQNFQKEIETVAKQYPSEPFIFTEEPVILKYAEGVALLRANGIEQGDEEDLSTPNEKALGRFVREKYKTDFYVLDKFPLAVRPFYTMPDPNDERYSNSYDMFMRGEEILSGAQRVHDPKLLTERAKVHGIDLEKIRAYIDAFKYGCSPHAGGGIGLERVTMLFLGLGNIRLASMFPRDPKRLTP
;
A
#
# COMPACT_ATOMS: atom_id res chain seq x y z
N MET A 1 -2.20 3.07 45.32
CA MET A 1 -1.49 2.14 44.40
C MET A 1 -2.11 0.76 44.57
N GLY A 2 -2.62 0.15 43.50
CA GLY A 2 -3.31 -1.15 43.56
C GLY A 2 -2.36 -2.32 43.91
N ASN A 3 -2.94 -3.39 44.42
CA ASN A 3 -2.28 -4.64 44.83
C ASN A 3 -1.35 -5.16 43.70
N PRO A 4 -0.12 -5.67 43.98
CA PRO A 4 0.76 -6.27 42.98
C PRO A 4 0.09 -7.33 42.09
N LEU A 5 -0.87 -8.10 42.65
CA LEU A 5 -1.68 -9.02 41.86
C LEU A 5 -2.51 -8.30 40.81
N GLN A 6 -3.13 -7.16 41.13
CA GLN A 6 -3.97 -6.40 40.20
C GLN A 6 -3.19 -5.89 38.98
N ARG A 7 -1.87 -5.62 39.11
CA ARG A 7 -1.03 -5.17 37.98
C ARG A 7 -0.69 -6.28 36.98
N ARG A 8 -0.64 -7.54 37.43
CA ARG A 8 -0.33 -8.71 36.58
C ARG A 8 -1.56 -9.55 36.26
N GLN A 9 -2.76 -9.07 36.60
CA GLN A 9 -4.03 -9.80 36.42
C GLN A 9 -4.22 -10.28 34.99
N PHE A 10 -3.95 -9.42 33.99
CA PHE A 10 -4.05 -9.80 32.59
C PHE A 10 -3.15 -10.98 32.25
N SER A 11 -1.85 -10.88 32.52
CA SER A 11 -0.88 -11.92 32.19
C SER A 11 -1.20 -13.24 32.89
N VAL A 12 -1.60 -13.20 34.16
CA VAL A 12 -2.00 -14.39 34.92
C VAL A 12 -3.25 -15.02 34.31
N LEU A 13 -4.29 -14.23 34.05
CA LEU A 13 -5.56 -14.74 33.53
C LEU A 13 -5.39 -15.31 32.11
N ALA A 14 -4.70 -14.59 31.24
CA ALA A 14 -4.41 -15.03 29.87
C ALA A 14 -3.57 -16.32 29.87
N PHE A 15 -2.55 -16.42 30.73
CA PHE A 15 -1.74 -17.64 30.87
C PHE A 15 -2.57 -18.83 31.36
N VAL A 16 -3.44 -18.62 32.35
CA VAL A 16 -4.32 -19.67 32.89
C VAL A 16 -5.28 -20.15 31.81
N PHE A 17 -5.98 -19.24 31.11
CA PHE A 17 -6.89 -19.64 30.03
C PHE A 17 -6.14 -20.35 28.90
N GLN A 18 -5.02 -19.81 28.44
CA GLN A 18 -4.26 -20.43 27.35
C GLN A 18 -3.75 -21.84 27.73
N THR A 19 -3.32 -22.02 28.98
CA THR A 19 -2.93 -23.34 29.50
C THR A 19 -4.11 -24.30 29.52
N ILE A 20 -5.27 -23.85 30.04
CA ILE A 20 -6.50 -24.65 30.06
C ILE A 20 -6.92 -25.01 28.64
N PHE A 21 -6.96 -24.06 27.71
CA PHE A 21 -7.35 -24.31 26.33
C PHE A 21 -6.41 -25.31 25.65
N THR A 22 -5.10 -25.16 25.84
CA THR A 22 -4.08 -26.07 25.30
C THR A 22 -4.27 -27.49 25.83
N VAL A 23 -4.46 -27.64 27.15
CA VAL A 23 -4.66 -28.95 27.78
C VAL A 23 -5.96 -29.58 27.30
N LEU A 24 -7.08 -28.84 27.30
CA LEU A 24 -8.37 -29.37 26.89
C LEU A 24 -8.42 -29.71 25.40
N LEU A 25 -7.84 -28.88 24.52
CA LEU A 25 -7.73 -29.17 23.09
C LEU A 25 -6.82 -30.39 22.85
N GLY A 26 -5.70 -30.51 23.56
CA GLY A 26 -4.81 -31.67 23.43
C GLY A 26 -5.46 -32.97 23.90
N LEU A 27 -6.19 -32.93 25.01
CA LEU A 27 -6.88 -34.10 25.55
C LEU A 27 -8.06 -34.53 24.67
N PHE A 28 -8.93 -33.58 24.28
CA PHE A 28 -10.25 -33.89 23.73
C PHE A 28 -10.44 -33.52 22.26
N GLY A 29 -9.67 -32.57 21.74
CA GLY A 29 -9.80 -32.11 20.35
C GLY A 29 -9.12 -33.05 19.36
N ARG A 30 -9.80 -33.36 18.26
CA ARG A 30 -9.25 -34.11 17.13
C ARG A 30 -9.51 -33.36 15.83
N TYR A 31 -8.59 -33.44 14.89
CA TYR A 31 -8.88 -32.97 13.54
C TYR A 31 -9.94 -33.87 12.89
N ASP A 32 -10.79 -33.29 12.05
CA ASP A 32 -11.76 -34.10 11.31
C ASP A 32 -11.04 -35.18 10.47
N ARG A 33 -11.66 -36.36 10.35
CA ARG A 33 -11.04 -37.49 9.64
C ARG A 33 -10.80 -37.20 8.16
N SER A 34 -11.59 -36.29 7.57
CA SER A 34 -11.42 -35.83 6.19
C SER A 34 -10.07 -35.14 5.95
N ILE A 35 -9.49 -34.50 6.98
CA ILE A 35 -8.23 -33.74 6.86
C ILE A 35 -6.98 -34.50 7.31
N LEU A 36 -7.12 -35.75 7.77
CA LEU A 36 -5.99 -36.61 8.12
C LEU A 36 -5.37 -37.27 6.87
N PRO A 37 -4.04 -37.46 6.82
CA PRO A 37 -3.37 -38.13 5.71
C PRO A 37 -3.85 -39.58 5.56
N ASN A 38 -4.08 -40.03 4.32
CA ASN A 38 -4.55 -41.37 3.91
C ASN A 38 -6.00 -41.75 4.26
N SER A 39 -6.91 -40.80 4.53
CA SER A 39 -8.33 -41.17 4.69
C SER A 39 -8.99 -41.54 3.35
N GLU A 40 -9.66 -42.69 3.30
CA GLU A 40 -10.25 -43.32 2.09
C GLU A 40 -11.41 -42.52 1.43
N LEU A 41 -11.83 -41.40 2.02
CA LEU A 41 -12.98 -40.55 1.60
C LEU A 41 -12.64 -39.55 0.47
N ASN A 42 -11.67 -39.85 -0.40
CA ASN A 42 -11.01 -38.85 -1.27
C ASN A 42 -11.86 -38.19 -2.38
N ALA A 43 -13.05 -38.69 -2.71
CA ALA A 43 -13.86 -38.13 -3.81
C ALA A 43 -14.79 -36.97 -3.37
N GLU A 44 -15.32 -36.98 -2.13
CA GLU A 44 -16.14 -35.87 -1.59
C GLU A 44 -15.29 -34.75 -0.93
N LYS A 45 -13.96 -34.91 -0.90
CA LYS A 45 -12.98 -34.02 -0.23
C LYS A 45 -12.77 -32.66 -0.90
N SER A 46 -12.91 -32.58 -2.21
CA SER A 46 -12.64 -31.36 -3.00
C SER A 46 -13.74 -30.31 -2.80
N ASP A 47 -15.00 -30.73 -2.98
CA ASP A 47 -16.12 -29.80 -3.12
C ASP A 47 -16.52 -29.10 -1.81
N SER A 48 -16.25 -29.69 -0.65
CA SER A 48 -16.63 -29.09 0.64
C SER A 48 -15.67 -27.99 1.11
N VAL A 49 -14.36 -28.18 0.94
CA VAL A 49 -13.35 -27.17 1.31
C VAL A 49 -13.39 -26.00 0.33
N ASP A 50 -13.48 -26.28 -0.98
CA ASP A 50 -13.58 -25.24 -2.00
C ASP A 50 -14.83 -24.37 -1.84
N ARG A 51 -15.90 -24.93 -1.25
CA ARG A 51 -17.14 -24.21 -0.94
C ARG A 51 -17.09 -23.44 0.38
N ASP A 52 -16.59 -24.06 1.45
CA ASP A 52 -16.74 -23.51 2.81
C ASP A 52 -15.54 -22.63 3.23
N TYR A 53 -14.35 -22.84 2.65
CA TYR A 53 -13.16 -22.02 2.96
C TYR A 53 -13.28 -20.56 2.50
N PRO A 54 -13.82 -20.22 1.30
CA PRO A 54 -14.03 -18.82 0.93
C PRO A 54 -14.99 -18.09 1.89
N LEU A 55 -16.06 -18.77 2.33
CA LEU A 55 -17.00 -18.21 3.31
C LEU A 55 -16.32 -17.99 4.66
N PHE A 56 -15.45 -18.91 5.07
CA PHE A 56 -14.59 -18.71 6.25
C PHE A 56 -13.69 -17.48 6.08
N GLN A 57 -12.98 -17.35 4.96
CA GLN A 57 -12.09 -16.20 4.72
C GLN A 57 -12.84 -14.87 4.80
N ASP A 58 -14.01 -14.78 4.17
CA ASP A 58 -14.84 -13.58 4.18
C ASP A 58 -15.30 -13.22 5.60
N VAL A 59 -15.84 -14.20 6.34
CA VAL A 59 -16.27 -14.00 7.74
C VAL A 59 -15.10 -13.64 8.64
N HIS A 60 -13.95 -14.28 8.47
CA HIS A 60 -12.75 -14.02 9.26
C HIS A 60 -12.20 -12.60 9.03
N VAL A 61 -12.21 -12.13 7.77
CA VAL A 61 -11.87 -10.74 7.42
C VAL A 61 -12.84 -9.76 8.05
N MET A 62 -14.14 -10.07 8.08
CA MET A 62 -15.12 -9.23 8.79
C MET A 62 -14.81 -9.13 10.29
N VAL A 63 -14.49 -10.25 10.94
CA VAL A 63 -14.19 -10.32 12.38
C VAL A 63 -12.92 -9.53 12.74
N VAL A 64 -11.84 -9.72 11.98
CA VAL A 64 -10.53 -9.13 12.34
C VAL A 64 -10.38 -7.71 11.81
N VAL A 65 -10.69 -7.48 10.54
CA VAL A 65 -10.48 -6.19 9.86
C VAL A 65 -11.74 -5.33 9.93
N GLY A 66 -12.90 -5.89 9.55
CA GLY A 66 -14.17 -5.15 9.51
C GLY A 66 -14.54 -4.54 10.87
N PHE A 67 -14.79 -5.38 11.88
CA PHE A 67 -15.12 -4.93 13.24
C PHE A 67 -13.98 -4.14 13.89
N GLY A 68 -12.72 -4.56 13.71
CA GLY A 68 -11.55 -3.88 14.27
C GLY A 68 -11.43 -2.42 13.83
N PHE A 69 -11.63 -2.14 12.54
CA PHE A 69 -11.62 -0.78 12.02
C PHE A 69 -12.93 -0.03 12.27
N LEU A 70 -14.09 -0.70 12.24
CA LEU A 70 -15.40 -0.07 12.44
C LEU A 70 -15.45 0.71 13.77
N VAL A 71 -14.91 0.14 14.85
CA VAL A 71 -14.90 0.77 16.19
C VAL A 71 -13.72 1.71 16.44
N ALA A 72 -12.83 1.91 15.45
CA ALA A 72 -11.63 2.75 15.58
C ALA A 72 -11.89 4.26 15.45
N PHE A 73 -13.14 4.72 15.33
CA PHE A 73 -13.44 6.16 15.27
C PHE A 73 -13.29 6.89 16.61
N VAL A 74 -13.21 6.14 17.73
CA VAL A 74 -13.01 6.75 19.04
C VAL A 74 -11.54 7.14 19.20
N LYS A 75 -11.23 8.43 18.96
CA LYS A 75 -9.89 9.05 18.94
C LYS A 75 -8.92 8.59 20.04
N ARG A 76 -9.45 8.25 21.21
CA ARG A 76 -8.70 7.92 22.44
C ARG A 76 -8.57 6.41 22.73
N TYR A 77 -9.05 5.56 21.81
CA TYR A 77 -9.04 4.10 21.92
C TYR A 77 -8.67 3.38 20.62
N GLY A 78 -7.93 4.02 19.70
CA GLY A 78 -7.60 3.41 18.40
C GLY A 78 -6.79 2.12 18.52
N PHE A 79 -5.78 2.09 19.39
CA PHE A 79 -4.99 0.87 19.62
C PHE A 79 -5.78 -0.16 20.42
N SER A 80 -6.52 0.28 21.46
CA SER A 80 -7.44 -0.60 22.19
C SER A 80 -8.47 -1.24 21.28
N ALA A 81 -9.12 -0.47 20.40
CA ALA A 81 -10.16 -0.93 19.49
C ALA A 81 -9.64 -2.07 18.60
N ILE A 82 -8.49 -1.87 17.95
CA ILE A 82 -7.96 -2.87 16.99
C ILE A 82 -7.33 -4.06 17.72
N SER A 83 -6.50 -3.82 18.74
CA SER A 83 -5.74 -4.92 19.36
C SER A 83 -6.52 -5.68 20.44
N VAL A 84 -7.48 -5.06 21.13
CA VAL A 84 -8.45 -5.80 21.97
C VAL A 84 -9.42 -6.58 21.09
N ASN A 85 -9.83 -6.05 19.92
CA ASN A 85 -10.61 -6.82 18.93
C ASN A 85 -9.86 -8.09 18.53
N LEU A 86 -8.60 -7.98 18.11
CA LEU A 86 -7.79 -9.14 17.76
C LEU A 86 -7.63 -10.12 18.94
N LEU A 87 -7.36 -9.62 20.14
CA LEU A 87 -7.24 -10.43 21.35
C LEU A 87 -8.54 -11.20 21.63
N LEU A 88 -9.69 -10.51 21.58
CA LEU A 88 -10.99 -11.11 21.85
C LEU A 88 -11.36 -12.14 20.78
N SER A 89 -11.13 -11.84 19.51
CA SER A 89 -11.35 -12.80 18.42
C SER A 89 -10.52 -14.07 18.63
N ALA A 90 -9.22 -13.96 18.89
CA ALA A 90 -8.35 -15.11 19.12
C ALA A 90 -8.74 -15.91 20.38
N PHE A 91 -9.18 -15.23 21.44
CA PHE A 91 -9.64 -15.86 22.67
C PHE A 91 -10.97 -16.61 22.49
N VAL A 92 -11.97 -15.92 21.93
CA VAL A 92 -13.33 -16.45 21.73
C VAL A 92 -13.31 -17.61 20.75
N MET A 93 -12.51 -17.53 19.67
CA MET A 93 -12.37 -18.65 18.73
C MET A 93 -11.97 -19.94 19.45
N GLN A 94 -10.89 -19.90 20.25
CA GLN A 94 -10.42 -21.07 21.00
C GLN A 94 -11.45 -21.55 22.02
N TYR A 95 -12.06 -20.62 22.76
CA TYR A 95 -13.02 -20.94 23.81
C TYR A 95 -14.31 -21.56 23.26
N VAL A 96 -14.85 -21.01 22.17
CA VAL A 96 -16.10 -21.48 21.56
C VAL A 96 -15.91 -22.83 20.88
N ILE A 97 -14.76 -23.09 20.24
CA ILE A 97 -14.44 -24.43 19.70
C ILE A 97 -14.49 -25.48 20.82
N LEU A 98 -13.91 -25.16 21.98
CA LEU A 98 -13.97 -26.04 23.16
C LEU A 98 -15.39 -26.20 23.68
N LEU A 99 -16.10 -25.10 23.89
CA LEU A 99 -17.44 -25.10 24.47
C LEU A 99 -18.43 -25.88 23.59
N ARG A 100 -18.45 -25.60 22.27
CA ARG A 100 -19.27 -26.34 21.30
C ARG A 100 -18.82 -27.80 21.20
N GLY A 101 -17.51 -28.04 21.21
CA GLY A 101 -16.92 -29.37 21.23
C GLY A 101 -17.44 -30.23 22.38
N PHE A 102 -17.40 -29.72 23.62
CA PHE A 102 -17.92 -30.44 24.80
C PHE A 102 -19.43 -30.65 24.77
N LEU A 103 -20.18 -29.72 24.18
CA LEU A 103 -21.63 -29.83 24.02
C LEU A 103 -22.04 -30.68 22.79
N SER A 104 -21.07 -31.13 21.98
CA SER A 104 -21.35 -31.91 20.79
C SER A 104 -21.79 -33.33 21.14
N ARG A 105 -22.65 -33.92 20.29
CA ARG A 105 -23.06 -35.33 20.42
C ARG A 105 -21.89 -36.29 20.29
N GLU A 106 -20.86 -35.91 19.53
CA GLU A 106 -19.64 -36.73 19.37
C GLU A 106 -18.87 -36.83 20.68
N PHE A 107 -18.78 -35.75 21.44
CA PHE A 107 -18.11 -35.77 22.75
C PHE A 107 -18.83 -36.69 23.74
N VAL A 108 -20.16 -36.62 23.79
CA VAL A 108 -20.99 -37.49 24.65
C VAL A 108 -20.78 -38.97 24.33
N THR A 109 -20.52 -39.32 23.07
CA THR A 109 -20.43 -40.71 22.61
C THR A 109 -18.99 -41.25 22.59
N THR A 110 -18.00 -40.41 22.29
CA THR A 110 -16.62 -40.84 22.06
C THR A 110 -15.63 -40.30 23.08
N GLY A 111 -16.01 -39.29 23.86
CA GLY A 111 -15.11 -38.51 24.70
C GLY A 111 -14.21 -37.52 23.94
N PHE A 112 -14.39 -37.37 22.62
CA PHE A 112 -13.63 -36.45 21.77
C PHE A 112 -14.57 -35.60 20.91
N PHE A 113 -14.09 -34.46 20.41
CA PHE A 113 -14.80 -33.64 19.42
C PHE A 113 -13.88 -33.25 18.27
N ARG A 114 -14.46 -32.98 17.10
CA ARG A 114 -13.71 -32.68 15.89
C ARG A 114 -13.62 -31.19 15.59
N ILE A 115 -12.53 -30.83 14.92
CA ILE A 115 -12.25 -29.48 14.44
C ILE A 115 -12.16 -29.52 12.92
N SER A 116 -12.99 -28.72 12.26
CA SER A 116 -13.08 -28.53 10.81
C SER A 116 -13.29 -27.05 10.47
N VAL A 117 -13.26 -26.67 9.20
CA VAL A 117 -13.52 -25.28 8.75
C VAL A 117 -14.89 -24.78 9.21
N ASN A 118 -15.92 -25.64 9.24
CA ASN A 118 -17.24 -25.26 9.72
C ASN A 118 -17.24 -24.87 11.21
N GLU A 119 -16.49 -25.59 12.05
CA GLU A 119 -16.35 -25.22 13.46
C GLU A 119 -15.60 -23.88 13.64
N LEU A 120 -14.66 -23.58 12.73
CA LEU A 120 -13.99 -22.27 12.71
C LEU A 120 -14.97 -21.15 12.32
N ILE A 121 -15.81 -21.36 11.31
CA ILE A 121 -16.88 -20.41 10.92
C ILE A 121 -17.81 -20.15 12.10
N LEU A 122 -18.31 -21.20 12.76
CA LEU A 122 -19.21 -21.06 13.90
C LEU A 122 -18.55 -20.33 15.08
N ALA A 123 -17.24 -20.53 15.27
CA ALA A 123 -16.46 -19.81 16.26
C ALA A 123 -16.34 -18.31 15.90
N ASP A 124 -16.04 -17.97 14.64
CA ASP A 124 -15.96 -16.59 14.16
C ASP A 124 -17.31 -15.85 14.27
N LEU A 125 -18.42 -16.51 13.94
CA LEU A 125 -19.76 -15.94 14.12
C LEU A 125 -20.05 -15.64 15.60
N SER A 126 -19.52 -16.46 16.51
CA SER A 126 -19.65 -16.25 17.96
C SER A 126 -18.75 -15.11 18.45
N CYS A 127 -17.57 -14.90 17.83
CA CYS A 127 -16.73 -13.73 18.07
C CYS A 127 -17.50 -12.44 17.80
N VAL A 128 -18.27 -12.38 16.72
CA VAL A 128 -19.03 -11.17 16.36
C VAL A 128 -19.97 -10.72 17.48
N SER A 129 -20.60 -11.63 18.23
CA SER A 129 -21.44 -11.24 19.36
C SER A 129 -20.66 -10.44 20.41
N VAL A 130 -19.49 -10.95 20.79
CA VAL A 130 -18.60 -10.33 21.77
C VAL A 130 -18.05 -9.00 21.25
N LEU A 131 -17.75 -8.90 19.94
CA LEU A 131 -17.29 -7.66 19.32
C LEU A 131 -18.40 -6.60 19.23
N VAL A 132 -19.66 -7.02 19.03
CA VAL A 132 -20.83 -6.13 19.12
C VAL A 132 -20.97 -5.59 20.55
N SER A 133 -20.87 -6.44 21.57
CA SER A 133 -20.86 -6.00 22.98
C SER A 133 -19.68 -5.08 23.29
N MET A 134 -18.49 -5.38 22.74
CA MET A 134 -17.30 -4.55 22.87
C MET A 134 -17.53 -3.13 22.35
N GLY A 135 -18.27 -2.95 21.24
CA GLY A 135 -18.61 -1.62 20.72
C GLY A 135 -19.32 -0.73 21.75
N VAL A 136 -20.23 -1.30 22.56
CA VAL A 136 -20.91 -0.55 23.64
C VAL A 136 -19.97 -0.24 24.82
N LEU A 137 -19.05 -1.17 25.09
CA LEU A 137 -18.23 -1.20 26.30
C LEU A 137 -16.83 -0.61 26.10
N LEU A 138 -16.49 -0.24 24.87
CA LEU A 138 -15.22 0.38 24.52
C LEU A 138 -15.03 1.66 25.36
N GLY A 139 -13.87 1.74 26.01
CA GLY A 139 -13.55 2.81 26.94
C GLY A 139 -14.22 2.74 28.32
N LYS A 140 -14.97 1.67 28.63
CA LYS A 140 -15.59 1.43 29.94
C LYS A 140 -15.01 0.24 30.68
N LEU A 141 -14.49 -0.74 29.96
CA LEU A 141 -13.88 -1.95 30.53
C LEU A 141 -12.38 -2.04 30.26
N THR A 142 -11.65 -2.68 31.16
CA THR A 142 -10.24 -3.03 31.01
C THR A 142 -10.06 -4.29 30.13
N PRO A 143 -8.87 -4.55 29.55
CA PRO A 143 -8.62 -5.80 28.81
C PRO A 143 -8.87 -7.07 29.65
N VAL A 144 -8.65 -7.02 30.96
CA VAL A 144 -8.98 -8.12 31.89
C VAL A 144 -10.49 -8.34 31.95
N GLN A 145 -11.26 -7.27 32.11
CA GLN A 145 -12.71 -7.34 32.11
C GLN A 145 -13.25 -7.81 30.76
N PHE A 146 -12.64 -7.42 29.64
CA PHE A 146 -13.01 -7.92 28.32
C PHE A 146 -12.80 -9.44 28.16
N LEU A 147 -11.70 -10.02 28.66
CA LEU A 147 -11.51 -11.47 28.64
C LEU A 147 -12.56 -12.22 29.46
N ILE A 148 -12.91 -11.70 30.63
CA ILE A 148 -13.92 -12.33 31.49
C ILE A 148 -15.32 -12.15 30.89
N LEU A 149 -15.62 -10.97 30.35
CA LEU A 149 -16.84 -10.70 29.58
C LEU A 149 -16.99 -11.71 28.45
N ALA A 150 -15.95 -11.88 27.62
CA ALA A 150 -15.96 -12.81 26.49
C ALA A 150 -16.25 -14.25 26.93
N PHE A 151 -15.64 -14.71 28.03
CA PHE A 151 -15.92 -16.03 28.60
C PHE A 151 -17.40 -16.22 28.97
N PHE A 152 -17.99 -15.27 29.72
CA PHE A 152 -19.39 -15.38 30.14
C PHE A 152 -20.36 -15.16 28.98
N GLU A 153 -20.13 -14.14 28.16
CA GLU A 153 -20.99 -13.81 27.02
C GLU A 153 -21.05 -14.97 26.04
N SER A 154 -19.91 -15.55 25.65
CA SER A 154 -19.88 -16.72 24.77
C SER A 154 -20.57 -17.94 25.39
N SER A 155 -20.47 -18.12 26.72
CA SER A 155 -21.20 -19.18 27.43
C SER A 155 -22.71 -19.01 27.30
N PHE A 156 -23.21 -17.82 27.62
CA PHE A 156 -24.63 -17.50 27.52
C PHE A 156 -25.13 -17.59 26.07
N ALA A 157 -24.34 -17.09 25.12
CA ALA A 157 -24.67 -17.12 23.70
C ALA A 157 -24.82 -18.55 23.18
N VAL A 158 -23.89 -19.45 23.50
CA VAL A 158 -23.94 -20.86 23.04
C VAL A 158 -25.10 -21.62 23.69
N VAL A 159 -25.36 -21.39 24.99
CA VAL A 159 -26.52 -22.00 25.67
C VAL A 159 -27.84 -21.49 25.08
N MET A 160 -27.96 -20.18 24.88
CA MET A 160 -29.14 -19.58 24.28
C MET A 160 -29.33 -20.06 22.83
N GLU A 161 -28.27 -20.14 22.03
CA GLU A 161 -28.31 -20.72 20.67
C GLU A 161 -28.83 -22.15 20.69
N HIS A 162 -28.37 -22.97 21.63
CA HIS A 162 -28.88 -24.32 21.80
C HIS A 162 -30.38 -24.34 22.13
N ILE A 163 -30.87 -23.43 22.98
CA ILE A 163 -32.30 -23.27 23.27
C ILE A 163 -33.08 -22.86 22.01
N LEU A 164 -32.60 -21.85 21.28
CA LEU A 164 -33.28 -21.34 20.09
C LEU A 164 -33.37 -22.39 18.99
N PHE A 165 -32.27 -23.08 18.68
CA PHE A 165 -32.25 -24.04 17.58
C PHE A 165 -32.72 -25.44 17.96
N ALA A 166 -32.32 -25.97 19.12
CA ALA A 166 -32.65 -27.36 19.48
C ALA A 166 -34.03 -27.50 20.13
N PHE A 167 -34.51 -26.49 20.85
CA PHE A 167 -35.79 -26.56 21.57
C PHE A 167 -36.90 -25.75 20.90
N LEU A 168 -36.61 -24.49 20.50
CA LEU A 168 -37.60 -23.63 19.87
C LEU A 168 -37.63 -23.74 18.34
N ASN A 169 -36.60 -24.33 17.72
CA ASN A 169 -36.47 -24.43 16.26
C ASN A 169 -36.60 -23.08 15.54
N VAL A 170 -36.07 -22.01 16.13
CA VAL A 170 -36.08 -20.65 15.59
C VAL A 170 -35.26 -20.59 14.29
N ASN A 171 -35.83 -20.05 13.22
CA ASN A 171 -35.07 -19.71 12.00
C ASN A 171 -34.35 -18.39 12.22
N ASP A 172 -33.02 -18.46 12.33
CA ASP A 172 -32.13 -17.31 12.45
C ASP A 172 -30.90 -17.50 11.55
N ALA A 173 -31.15 -17.50 10.24
CA ALA A 173 -30.21 -17.96 9.21
C ALA A 173 -28.86 -17.24 9.21
N GLY A 174 -28.89 -15.91 9.24
CA GLY A 174 -27.74 -15.02 9.37
C GLY A 174 -27.43 -14.62 10.81
N ARG A 175 -28.02 -15.32 11.80
CA ARG A 175 -27.76 -15.15 13.23
C ARG A 175 -28.05 -13.74 13.77
N SER A 176 -29.04 -13.02 13.23
CA SER A 176 -29.37 -11.67 13.67
C SER A 176 -29.90 -11.61 15.10
N LEU A 177 -30.58 -12.65 15.58
CA LEU A 177 -30.99 -12.74 16.98
C LEU A 177 -29.80 -13.14 17.85
N ILE A 178 -29.10 -14.21 17.48
CA ILE A 178 -28.05 -14.82 18.31
C ILE A 178 -26.79 -13.96 18.44
N VAL A 179 -26.43 -13.23 17.38
CA VAL A 179 -25.20 -12.44 17.33
C VAL A 179 -25.52 -10.97 17.58
N HIS A 180 -26.35 -10.36 16.73
CA HIS A 180 -26.53 -8.91 16.74
C HIS A 180 -27.47 -8.43 17.84
N CYS A 181 -28.67 -9.00 17.95
CA CYS A 181 -29.64 -8.62 18.98
C CYS A 181 -29.10 -8.97 20.37
N PHE A 182 -28.68 -10.22 20.57
CA PHE A 182 -28.11 -10.67 21.84
C PHE A 182 -26.89 -9.83 22.26
N GLY A 183 -25.86 -9.71 21.40
CA GLY A 183 -24.65 -8.95 21.72
C GLY A 183 -24.96 -7.47 22.02
N ALA A 184 -25.82 -6.82 21.22
CA ALA A 184 -26.16 -5.42 21.45
C ALA A 184 -26.80 -5.19 22.83
N TYR A 185 -27.80 -5.98 23.19
CA TYR A 185 -28.50 -5.80 24.47
C TYR A 185 -27.73 -6.35 25.67
N PHE A 186 -26.87 -7.36 25.46
CA PHE A 186 -25.95 -7.85 26.48
C PHE A 186 -24.93 -6.77 26.84
N GLY A 187 -24.26 -6.18 25.84
CA GLY A 187 -23.34 -5.06 26.03
C GLY A 187 -24.00 -3.84 26.69
N LEU A 188 -25.22 -3.48 26.29
CA LEU A 188 -26.00 -2.40 26.93
C LEU A 188 -26.36 -2.71 28.39
N ALA A 189 -26.73 -3.95 28.71
CA ALA A 189 -27.01 -4.36 30.09
C ALA A 189 -25.74 -4.29 30.96
N VAL A 190 -24.59 -4.76 30.46
CA VAL A 190 -23.29 -4.64 31.14
C VAL A 190 -22.94 -3.16 31.37
N ALA A 191 -23.10 -2.33 30.34
CA ALA A 191 -22.83 -0.90 30.42
C ALA A 191 -23.71 -0.18 31.45
N LYS A 192 -24.94 -0.66 31.66
CA LYS A 192 -25.85 -0.14 32.68
C LYS A 192 -25.37 -0.44 34.10
N VAL A 193 -24.73 -1.59 34.33
CA VAL A 193 -24.18 -1.96 35.64
C VAL A 193 -22.85 -1.25 35.91
N CYS A 194 -21.98 -1.17 34.90
CA CYS A 194 -20.63 -0.64 35.02
C CYS A 194 -20.52 0.90 34.89
N GLN A 195 -21.62 1.65 35.07
CA GLN A 195 -21.68 3.09 34.76
C GLN A 195 -20.54 3.93 35.38
N THR A 196 -19.74 4.57 34.52
CA THR A 196 -18.84 5.67 34.88
C THR A 196 -19.46 7.01 34.49
N LYS A 197 -19.67 7.92 35.46
CA LYS A 197 -20.47 9.17 35.34
C LYS A 197 -19.97 10.24 34.35
N HIS A 198 -18.86 10.06 33.63
CA HIS A 198 -18.24 11.13 32.84
C HIS A 198 -17.60 10.65 31.53
N VAL A 199 -18.35 10.03 30.62
CA VAL A 199 -17.87 9.80 29.24
C VAL A 199 -18.53 10.77 28.27
N MET A 200 -18.29 12.07 28.46
CA MET A 200 -18.69 13.10 27.51
C MET A 200 -17.43 13.85 27.10
N VAL A 201 -16.93 13.58 25.89
CA VAL A 201 -15.95 14.46 25.23
C VAL A 201 -16.49 14.74 23.83
N HIS A 202 -17.17 15.88 23.71
CA HIS A 202 -17.17 16.65 22.46
C HIS A 202 -15.76 17.23 22.29
N GLU A 203 -15.08 16.98 21.17
CA GLU A 203 -13.87 17.71 20.80
C GLU A 203 -13.53 17.60 19.31
N GLU A 204 -13.00 18.71 18.79
CA GLU A 204 -12.77 19.04 17.40
C GLU A 204 -11.61 18.22 16.75
N ASN A 205 -11.72 17.98 15.43
CA ASN A 205 -10.85 17.18 14.56
C ASN A 205 -10.95 15.63 14.71
N MET A 206 -11.93 15.03 14.01
CA MET A 206 -12.23 13.58 13.92
C MET A 206 -11.89 12.90 12.57
N GLN A 207 -11.38 13.63 11.57
CA GLN A 207 -11.33 13.15 10.18
C GLN A 207 -10.57 11.83 9.97
N HIS A 208 -9.40 11.64 10.61
CA HIS A 208 -8.62 10.39 10.44
C HIS A 208 -9.32 9.16 11.05
N SER A 209 -9.89 9.31 12.26
CA SER A 209 -10.58 8.22 12.96
C SER A 209 -11.89 7.85 12.25
N GLU A 210 -12.58 8.83 11.65
CA GLU A 210 -13.76 8.59 10.80
C GLU A 210 -13.42 7.88 9.48
N LEU A 211 -12.27 8.20 8.87
CA LEU A 211 -11.79 7.48 7.68
C LEU A 211 -11.47 6.02 7.99
N PHE A 212 -10.82 5.72 9.12
CA PHE A 212 -10.56 4.33 9.53
C PHE A 212 -11.86 3.56 9.80
N SER A 213 -12.84 4.17 10.46
CA SER A 213 -14.13 3.52 10.66
C SER A 213 -14.89 3.27 9.36
N MET A 214 -14.82 4.20 8.40
CA MET A 214 -15.37 3.98 7.06
C MET A 214 -14.72 2.79 6.33
N ILE A 215 -13.41 2.56 6.51
CA ILE A 215 -12.76 1.35 5.97
C ILE A 215 -13.42 0.11 6.57
N GLY A 216 -13.62 0.07 7.89
CA GLY A 216 -14.35 -1.01 8.56
C GLY A 216 -15.76 -1.22 7.99
N THR A 217 -16.52 -0.15 7.79
CA THR A 217 -17.84 -0.19 7.16
C THR A 217 -17.79 -0.82 5.76
N LEU A 218 -16.82 -0.46 4.93
CA LEU A 218 -16.70 -0.99 3.58
C LEU A 218 -16.41 -2.50 3.57
N PHE A 219 -15.49 -2.97 4.42
CA PHE A 219 -15.20 -4.40 4.57
C PHE A 219 -16.44 -5.18 5.01
N LEU A 220 -17.16 -4.68 6.01
CA LEU A 220 -18.39 -5.31 6.48
C LEU A 220 -19.49 -5.31 5.41
N TRP A 221 -19.62 -4.24 4.63
CA TRP A 221 -20.60 -4.15 3.55
C TRP A 221 -20.32 -5.18 2.44
N ILE A 222 -19.05 -5.32 2.04
CA ILE A 222 -18.63 -6.25 0.98
C ILE A 222 -18.90 -7.71 1.37
N PHE A 223 -18.61 -8.08 2.61
CA PHE A 223 -18.61 -9.49 3.03
C PHE A 223 -19.89 -9.93 3.77
N PHE A 224 -20.83 -9.01 4.05
CA PHE A 224 -22.12 -9.33 4.69
C PHE A 224 -22.90 -10.47 4.00
N PRO A 225 -22.95 -10.55 2.64
CA PRO A 225 -23.62 -11.66 1.97
C PRO A 225 -23.03 -13.03 2.36
N SER A 226 -21.71 -13.13 2.49
CA SER A 226 -21.02 -14.36 2.94
C SER A 226 -21.34 -14.66 4.40
N PHE A 227 -21.40 -13.65 5.27
CA PHE A 227 -21.77 -13.81 6.68
C PHE A 227 -23.15 -14.46 6.86
N ASN A 228 -24.17 -13.93 6.19
CA ASN A 228 -25.54 -14.47 6.29
C ASN A 228 -25.69 -15.84 5.59
N ALA A 229 -24.78 -16.18 4.68
CA ALA A 229 -24.78 -17.45 3.95
C ALA A 229 -23.95 -18.56 4.62
N ALA A 230 -23.03 -18.21 5.52
CA ALA A 230 -21.99 -19.10 6.03
C ALA A 230 -22.51 -20.36 6.73
N THR A 231 -23.68 -20.31 7.36
CA THR A 231 -24.29 -21.45 8.06
C THR A 231 -25.42 -22.12 7.28
N GLN A 232 -25.63 -21.78 6.02
CA GLN A 232 -26.69 -22.37 5.20
C GLN A 232 -26.23 -23.72 4.62
N MET A 233 -26.92 -24.79 5.00
CA MET A 233 -26.55 -26.15 4.60
C MET A 233 -26.90 -26.44 3.14
N SER A 234 -28.08 -26.00 2.66
CA SER A 234 -28.50 -26.24 1.28
C SER A 234 -28.09 -25.11 0.34
N ASP A 235 -27.70 -25.46 -0.89
CA ASP A 235 -27.20 -24.50 -1.87
C ASP A 235 -28.26 -23.46 -2.28
N ASP A 236 -29.54 -23.85 -2.30
CA ASP A 236 -30.64 -22.96 -2.59
C ASP A 236 -30.85 -21.92 -1.47
N ALA A 237 -30.78 -22.34 -0.20
CA ALA A 237 -30.86 -21.45 0.96
C ALA A 237 -29.67 -20.50 1.01
N ARG A 238 -28.48 -21.00 0.68
CA ARG A 238 -27.24 -20.23 0.60
C ARG A 238 -27.31 -19.18 -0.51
N HIS A 239 -27.73 -19.56 -1.72
CA HIS A 239 -27.92 -18.62 -2.83
C HIS A 239 -28.96 -17.54 -2.49
N ARG A 240 -30.09 -17.91 -1.90
CA ARG A 240 -31.08 -16.93 -1.43
C ARG A 240 -30.50 -16.01 -0.37
N ALA A 241 -29.78 -16.54 0.61
CA ALA A 241 -29.15 -15.74 1.66
C ALA A 241 -28.18 -14.70 1.08
N ILE A 242 -27.36 -15.06 0.09
CA ILE A 242 -26.45 -14.14 -0.60
C ILE A 242 -27.24 -13.04 -1.32
N ILE A 243 -28.20 -13.41 -2.18
CA ILE A 243 -28.96 -12.46 -3.02
C ILE A 243 -29.80 -11.53 -2.15
N ASN A 244 -30.56 -12.07 -1.21
CA ASN A 244 -31.41 -11.28 -0.32
C ASN A 244 -30.59 -10.34 0.55
N THR A 245 -29.44 -10.80 1.06
CA THR A 245 -28.56 -9.94 1.85
C THR A 245 -28.02 -8.79 1.01
N TYR A 246 -27.52 -9.08 -0.20
CA TYR A 246 -26.99 -8.05 -1.10
C TYR A 246 -28.05 -7.00 -1.47
N LEU A 247 -29.26 -7.44 -1.85
CA LEU A 247 -30.36 -6.52 -2.17
C LEU A 247 -30.76 -5.67 -0.97
N SER A 248 -30.78 -6.26 0.23
CA SER A 248 -31.13 -5.55 1.46
C SER A 248 -30.07 -4.52 1.86
N ILE A 249 -28.77 -4.84 1.83
CA ILE A 249 -27.70 -3.88 2.15
C ILE A 249 -27.56 -2.78 1.08
N ALA A 250 -27.85 -3.08 -0.18
CA ALA A 250 -27.85 -2.08 -1.25
C ALA A 250 -29.00 -1.07 -1.09
N SER A 251 -30.22 -1.54 -0.81
CA SER A 251 -31.36 -0.65 -0.53
C SER A 251 -31.18 0.11 0.79
N CYS A 252 -30.58 -0.54 1.80
CA CYS A 252 -30.25 0.09 3.07
C CYS A 252 -29.23 1.21 2.92
N ALA A 253 -28.17 1.00 2.13
CA ALA A 253 -27.15 2.01 1.89
C ALA A 253 -27.76 3.25 1.22
N THR A 254 -28.46 3.07 0.10
CA THR A 254 -29.11 4.20 -0.62
C THR A 254 -30.14 4.92 0.25
N THR A 255 -30.97 4.17 0.99
CA THR A 255 -31.94 4.75 1.92
C THR A 255 -31.27 5.48 3.08
N THR A 256 -30.11 5.01 3.55
CA THR A 256 -29.34 5.65 4.63
C THR A 256 -28.83 7.02 4.19
N PHE A 257 -28.27 7.15 2.99
CA PHE A 257 -27.86 8.45 2.46
C PHE A 257 -29.05 9.41 2.33
N LEU A 258 -30.20 8.91 1.84
CA LEU A 258 -31.43 9.69 1.75
C LEU A 258 -31.90 10.15 3.14
N ALA A 259 -32.09 9.22 4.09
CA ALA A 259 -32.55 9.53 5.43
C ALA A 259 -31.57 10.43 6.20
N SER A 260 -30.27 10.24 6.00
CA SER A 260 -29.25 11.10 6.59
C SER A 260 -29.32 12.53 6.04
N SER A 261 -29.49 12.70 4.72
CA SER A 261 -29.65 14.02 4.12
C SER A 261 -30.91 14.72 4.63
N LEU A 262 -32.02 13.99 4.74
CA LEU A 262 -33.28 14.50 5.28
C LEU A 262 -33.21 14.87 6.77
N SER A 263 -32.28 14.28 7.53
CA SER A 263 -32.09 14.58 8.95
C SER A 263 -31.31 15.87 9.23
N ASP A 264 -30.56 16.40 8.25
CA ASP A 264 -29.81 17.66 8.35
C ASP A 264 -30.53 18.78 7.59
N HIS A 265 -30.68 19.94 8.22
CA HIS A 265 -31.42 21.07 7.61
C HIS A 265 -30.79 21.62 6.33
N LEU A 266 -29.50 21.36 6.07
CA LEU A 266 -28.77 21.77 4.87
C LEU A 266 -28.61 20.64 3.85
N GLY A 267 -29.22 19.46 4.09
CA GLY A 267 -29.14 18.31 3.20
C GLY A 267 -27.80 17.56 3.23
N ARG A 268 -26.93 17.81 4.23
CA ARG A 268 -25.61 17.15 4.32
C ARG A 268 -25.73 15.73 4.88
N PHE A 269 -24.77 14.88 4.55
CA PHE A 269 -24.67 13.54 5.12
C PHE A 269 -23.95 13.58 6.48
N ASN A 270 -24.48 12.86 7.46
CA ASN A 270 -23.84 12.63 8.75
C ASN A 270 -23.05 11.32 8.66
N ILE A 271 -21.74 11.41 8.84
CA ILE A 271 -20.84 10.26 8.66
C ILE A 271 -21.15 9.12 9.64
N LEU A 272 -21.67 9.40 10.84
CA LEU A 272 -22.09 8.37 11.80
C LEU A 272 -23.25 7.55 11.23
N HIS A 273 -24.21 8.19 10.55
CA HIS A 273 -25.28 7.47 9.86
C HIS A 273 -24.72 6.61 8.74
N ILE A 274 -23.76 7.13 7.97
CA ILE A 274 -23.17 6.39 6.84
C ILE A 274 -22.36 5.18 7.33
N GLN A 275 -21.51 5.36 8.34
CA GLN A 275 -20.68 4.29 8.91
C GLN A 275 -21.52 3.17 9.54
N SER A 276 -22.63 3.55 10.18
CA SER A 276 -23.47 2.67 10.97
C SER A 276 -24.65 2.14 10.14
N SER A 277 -25.59 3.00 9.77
CA SER A 277 -26.88 2.59 9.22
C SER A 277 -26.81 1.94 7.84
N THR A 278 -25.75 2.14 7.05
CA THR A 278 -25.59 1.46 5.75
C THR A 278 -25.49 -0.07 5.87
N LEU A 279 -25.03 -0.57 7.02
CA LEU A 279 -24.91 -2.01 7.30
C LEU A 279 -26.16 -2.62 7.95
N ALA A 280 -27.09 -1.79 8.44
CA ALA A 280 -28.27 -2.23 9.20
C ALA A 280 -29.14 -3.23 8.41
N GLY A 281 -29.19 -3.12 7.08
CA GLY A 281 -29.94 -4.02 6.21
C GLY A 281 -29.43 -5.46 6.28
N GLY A 282 -28.12 -5.65 6.41
CA GLY A 282 -27.50 -6.97 6.51
C GLY A 282 -27.86 -7.66 7.82
N VAL A 283 -27.94 -6.88 8.90
CA VAL A 283 -28.43 -7.34 10.20
C VAL A 283 -29.93 -7.64 10.13
N ALA A 284 -30.74 -6.73 9.56
CA ALA A 284 -32.20 -6.87 9.54
C ALA A 284 -32.70 -8.05 8.69
N ILE A 285 -32.02 -8.35 7.58
CA ILE A 285 -32.38 -9.47 6.72
C ILE A 285 -31.91 -10.82 7.28
N GLY A 286 -30.88 -10.84 8.14
CA GLY A 286 -30.17 -12.08 8.50
C GLY A 286 -31.06 -13.20 9.02
N SER A 287 -31.98 -12.96 9.96
CA SER A 287 -32.88 -14.02 10.45
C SER A 287 -33.76 -14.65 9.38
N VAL A 288 -33.99 -13.97 8.25
CA VAL A 288 -34.88 -14.41 7.17
C VAL A 288 -34.19 -14.52 5.80
N ALA A 289 -32.86 -14.37 5.74
CA ALA A 289 -32.12 -14.25 4.49
C ALA A 289 -32.30 -15.49 3.59
N ASN A 290 -32.48 -16.66 4.19
CA ASN A 290 -32.71 -17.94 3.52
C ASN A 290 -34.16 -18.17 3.07
N ILE A 291 -35.15 -17.54 3.72
CA ILE A 291 -36.59 -17.79 3.49
C ILE A 291 -37.29 -16.69 2.68
N VAL A 292 -36.70 -15.49 2.55
CA VAL A 292 -37.30 -14.43 1.72
C VAL A 292 -37.33 -14.87 0.25
N LEU A 293 -38.53 -14.97 -0.33
CA LEU A 293 -38.74 -15.54 -1.68
C LEU A 293 -38.74 -14.50 -2.79
N PHE A 294 -39.12 -13.27 -2.48
CA PHE A 294 -39.25 -12.21 -3.49
C PHE A 294 -38.24 -11.07 -3.26
N PRO A 295 -37.48 -10.66 -4.29
CA PRO A 295 -36.46 -9.61 -4.19
C PRO A 295 -36.93 -8.30 -3.56
N HIS A 296 -38.16 -7.88 -3.85
CA HIS A 296 -38.70 -6.62 -3.32
C HIS A 296 -38.91 -6.65 -1.80
N HIS A 297 -39.16 -7.82 -1.20
CA HIS A 297 -39.22 -7.95 0.25
C HIS A 297 -37.85 -7.70 0.90
N ALA A 298 -36.77 -8.21 0.31
CA ALA A 298 -35.42 -7.94 0.78
C ALA A 298 -35.07 -6.44 0.70
N ILE A 299 -35.48 -5.78 -0.40
CA ILE A 299 -35.35 -4.32 -0.56
C ILE A 299 -36.12 -3.57 0.52
N ILE A 300 -37.38 -3.94 0.77
CA ILE A 300 -38.23 -3.32 1.81
C ILE A 300 -37.59 -3.46 3.19
N ILE A 301 -37.09 -4.64 3.54
CA ILE A 301 -36.41 -4.87 4.83
C ILE A 301 -35.19 -3.94 4.96
N GLY A 302 -34.38 -3.81 3.89
CA GLY A 302 -33.23 -2.92 3.89
C GLY A 302 -33.61 -1.44 4.03
N THR A 303 -34.67 -0.99 3.34
CA THR A 303 -35.20 0.37 3.48
C THR A 303 -35.72 0.64 4.90
N LEU A 304 -36.48 -0.30 5.48
CA LEU A 304 -36.97 -0.18 6.85
C LEU A 304 -35.83 -0.17 7.86
N ALA A 305 -34.82 -1.01 7.68
CA ALA A 305 -33.64 -1.06 8.54
C ALA A 305 -32.87 0.26 8.55
N ALA A 306 -32.66 0.87 7.39
CA ALA A 306 -32.04 2.20 7.27
C ALA A 306 -32.84 3.27 8.02
N LEU A 307 -34.16 3.32 7.81
CA LEU A 307 -35.03 4.30 8.46
C LEU A 307 -35.05 4.14 9.97
N VAL A 308 -35.19 2.92 10.47
CA VAL A 308 -35.18 2.61 11.90
C VAL A 308 -33.82 2.94 12.52
N SER A 309 -32.71 2.60 11.84
CA SER A 309 -31.37 2.86 12.33
C SER A 309 -31.06 4.36 12.39
N VAL A 310 -31.35 5.13 11.33
CA VAL A 310 -31.14 6.59 11.29
C VAL A 310 -32.05 7.29 12.29
N ALA A 311 -33.33 6.92 12.38
CA ALA A 311 -34.23 7.45 13.41
C ALA A 311 -33.74 7.11 14.83
N GLY A 312 -33.11 5.94 15.00
CA GLY A 312 -32.46 5.53 16.22
C GLY A 312 -31.34 6.48 16.66
N HIS A 313 -30.48 6.87 15.73
CA HIS A 313 -29.40 7.85 15.96
C HIS A 313 -29.93 9.27 16.23
N VAL A 314 -30.95 9.70 15.48
CA VAL A 314 -31.46 11.07 15.58
C VAL A 314 -32.36 11.28 16.81
N PHE A 315 -33.21 10.30 17.14
CA PHE A 315 -34.26 10.49 18.14
C PHE A 315 -34.13 9.58 19.36
N ILE A 316 -33.91 8.27 19.16
CA ILE A 316 -33.99 7.27 20.24
C ILE A 316 -32.77 7.36 21.16
N SER A 317 -31.56 7.40 20.60
CA SER A 317 -30.33 7.38 21.38
C SER A 317 -30.16 8.63 22.25
N PRO A 318 -30.29 9.86 21.71
CA PRO A 318 -30.13 11.08 22.52
C PRO A 318 -31.28 11.26 23.52
N SER A 319 -32.51 10.94 23.14
CA SER A 319 -33.69 11.27 23.95
C SER A 319 -34.04 10.21 24.99
N ILE A 320 -33.82 8.92 24.69
CA ILE A 320 -34.23 7.80 25.53
C ILE A 320 -33.02 7.17 26.21
N LEU A 321 -32.04 6.66 25.46
CA LEU A 321 -30.89 5.96 26.03
C LEU A 321 -30.06 6.90 26.91
N GLU A 322 -29.62 8.02 26.35
CA GLU A 322 -28.71 8.94 27.05
C GLU A 322 -29.45 9.78 28.10
N ARG A 323 -30.53 10.47 27.72
CA ARG A 323 -31.21 11.42 28.62
C ARG A 323 -32.09 10.77 29.67
N ARG A 324 -32.86 9.71 29.33
CA ARG A 324 -33.79 9.07 30.27
C ARG A 324 -33.18 7.88 31.02
N LEU A 325 -32.42 7.04 30.33
CA LEU A 325 -31.83 5.83 30.92
C LEU A 325 -30.39 6.04 31.42
N SER A 326 -29.78 7.20 31.15
CA SER A 326 -28.37 7.50 31.45
C SER A 326 -27.42 6.40 30.95
N LEU A 327 -27.75 5.82 29.79
CA LEU A 327 -27.03 4.74 29.16
C LEU A 327 -26.39 5.27 27.88
N TYR A 328 -25.07 5.35 27.88
CA TYR A 328 -24.30 5.84 26.74
C TYR A 328 -23.88 4.67 25.87
N ASP A 329 -24.19 4.71 24.58
CA ASP A 329 -23.77 3.72 23.60
C ASP A 329 -22.56 4.24 22.83
N THR A 330 -21.36 3.71 23.12
CA THR A 330 -20.10 4.32 22.68
C THR A 330 -19.97 4.36 21.16
N THR A 331 -20.44 3.33 20.45
CA THR A 331 -20.31 3.26 18.97
C THR A 331 -21.64 3.18 18.23
N GLY A 332 -22.76 3.46 18.89
CA GLY A 332 -24.09 3.37 18.29
C GLY A 332 -24.53 1.94 17.95
N VAL A 333 -24.08 0.95 18.72
CA VAL A 333 -24.40 -0.48 18.57
C VAL A 333 -25.91 -0.73 18.62
N HIS A 334 -26.65 0.00 19.44
CA HIS A 334 -28.10 -0.11 19.53
C HIS A 334 -28.76 0.17 18.17
N ASN A 335 -28.28 1.18 17.44
CA ASN A 335 -28.88 1.60 16.17
C ASN A 335 -28.41 0.74 15.00
N LEU A 336 -27.21 0.16 15.04
CA LEU A 336 -26.67 -0.72 14.00
C LEU A 336 -27.10 -2.18 14.17
N HIS A 337 -27.03 -2.71 15.39
CA HIS A 337 -27.21 -4.13 15.69
C HIS A 337 -28.51 -4.38 16.47
N GLY A 338 -28.79 -3.61 17.51
CA GLY A 338 -29.93 -3.86 18.40
C GLY A 338 -31.30 -3.69 17.73
N LEU A 339 -31.59 -2.50 17.19
CA LEU A 339 -32.86 -2.22 16.51
C LEU A 339 -33.01 -3.04 15.22
N PRO A 340 -32.00 -3.14 14.34
CA PRO A 340 -32.10 -4.00 13.16
C PRO A 340 -32.21 -5.49 13.51
N GLY A 341 -31.58 -5.98 14.58
CA GLY A 341 -31.73 -7.35 15.06
C GLY A 341 -33.12 -7.66 15.59
N LEU A 342 -33.76 -6.72 16.29
CA LEU A 342 -35.18 -6.84 16.65
C LEU A 342 -36.09 -6.82 15.43
N LEU A 343 -35.82 -5.95 14.47
CA LEU A 343 -36.53 -5.93 13.19
C LEU A 343 -36.41 -7.28 12.48
N ALA A 344 -35.22 -7.89 12.47
CA ALA A 344 -35.00 -9.24 11.93
C ALA A 344 -35.88 -10.30 12.60
N GLY A 345 -35.99 -10.26 13.93
CA GLY A 345 -36.90 -11.13 14.69
C GLY A 345 -38.36 -10.94 14.28
N VAL A 346 -38.83 -9.70 14.18
CA VAL A 346 -40.21 -9.39 13.74
C VAL A 346 -40.44 -9.85 12.31
N CYS A 347 -39.49 -9.63 11.41
CA CYS A 347 -39.53 -10.15 10.05
C CYS A 347 -39.60 -11.69 10.05
N SER A 348 -38.87 -12.36 10.94
CA SER A 348 -38.89 -13.82 11.06
C SER A 348 -40.26 -14.35 11.46
N VAL A 349 -40.95 -13.69 12.40
CA VAL A 349 -42.35 -14.01 12.74
C VAL A 349 -43.26 -13.81 11.52
N PHE A 350 -43.10 -12.69 10.81
CA PHE A 350 -43.92 -12.33 9.65
C PHE A 350 -43.75 -13.33 8.49
N PHE A 351 -42.54 -13.52 8.00
CA PHE A 351 -42.30 -14.35 6.80
C PHE A 351 -42.64 -15.81 7.03
N VAL A 352 -42.39 -16.34 8.22
CA VAL A 352 -42.74 -17.74 8.53
C VAL A 352 -44.26 -17.93 8.72
N PHE A 353 -44.98 -16.89 9.13
CA PHE A 353 -46.44 -16.94 9.20
C PHE A 353 -47.10 -16.89 7.82
N PHE A 354 -46.56 -16.09 6.89
CA PHE A 354 -47.19 -15.82 5.59
C PHE A 354 -46.70 -16.69 4.43
N TYR A 355 -45.52 -17.27 4.50
CA TYR A 355 -45.03 -18.16 3.44
C TYR A 355 -45.46 -19.60 3.68
N ASP A 356 -45.89 -20.25 2.58
CA ASP A 356 -46.27 -21.64 2.63
C ASP A 356 -45.01 -22.50 2.83
N PRO A 357 -45.00 -23.44 3.79
CA PRO A 357 -43.93 -24.42 3.95
C PRO A 357 -43.55 -25.18 2.66
N VAL A 358 -44.48 -25.34 1.71
CA VAL A 358 -44.20 -25.95 0.40
C VAL A 358 -43.29 -25.06 -0.46
N ASP A 359 -43.51 -23.75 -0.46
CA ASP A 359 -42.71 -22.78 -1.22
C ASP A 359 -41.30 -22.61 -0.64
N LEU A 360 -41.15 -22.94 0.65
CA LEU A 360 -39.88 -22.84 1.40
C LEU A 360 -38.93 -24.02 1.17
N GLY A 361 -39.37 -25.10 0.49
CA GLY A 361 -38.49 -26.23 0.14
C GLY A 361 -37.74 -26.84 1.35
N SER A 362 -36.46 -27.17 1.16
CA SER A 362 -35.60 -27.77 2.20
C SER A 362 -35.08 -26.79 3.27
N VAL A 363 -35.51 -25.53 3.26
CA VAL A 363 -34.95 -24.47 4.11
C VAL A 363 -35.27 -24.66 5.58
N ILE A 364 -36.48 -25.14 5.86
CA ILE A 364 -36.91 -25.54 7.20
C ILE A 364 -36.96 -27.06 7.14
N PRO A 365 -36.12 -27.79 7.90
CA PRO A 365 -36.18 -29.24 7.86
C PRO A 365 -37.60 -29.70 8.18
N GLN A 366 -38.25 -30.36 7.21
CA GLN A 366 -39.63 -30.85 7.32
C GLN A 366 -39.86 -31.74 8.56
N SER A 367 -38.78 -32.30 9.13
CA SER A 367 -38.77 -33.06 10.39
C SER A 367 -39.02 -32.24 11.67
N HIS A 368 -39.12 -30.90 11.59
CA HIS A 368 -39.31 -30.03 12.77
C HIS A 368 -40.65 -29.28 12.78
N ILE A 369 -41.34 -29.20 11.64
CA ILE A 369 -42.78 -28.92 11.58
C ILE A 369 -43.58 -30.07 12.26
N SER A 370 -42.95 -31.25 12.39
CA SER A 370 -43.54 -32.48 12.91
C SER A 370 -43.27 -32.78 14.40
N LEU A 371 -42.66 -31.87 15.17
CA LEU A 371 -42.54 -32.04 16.64
C LEU A 371 -43.88 -31.87 17.38
N ASN A 372 -44.90 -31.31 16.71
CA ASN A 372 -46.30 -31.52 17.13
C ASN A 372 -46.97 -32.69 16.40
N ALA A 373 -46.49 -33.11 15.22
CA ALA A 373 -47.09 -34.22 14.47
C ALA A 373 -46.85 -35.60 15.12
N THR A 374 -45.81 -35.76 15.94
CA THR A 374 -45.57 -37.00 16.71
C THR A 374 -46.29 -37.03 18.06
N ALA A 375 -46.64 -35.87 18.63
CA ALA A 375 -47.62 -35.77 19.73
C ALA A 375 -49.08 -35.89 19.21
N LEU A 376 -49.30 -35.64 17.92
CA LEU A 376 -50.58 -35.85 17.21
C LEU A 376 -50.88 -37.32 16.86
N HIS A 377 -50.04 -38.27 17.28
CA HIS A 377 -50.40 -39.69 17.26
C HIS A 377 -51.09 -40.15 18.55
N ASP A 378 -51.35 -39.25 19.50
CA ASP A 378 -52.48 -39.38 20.41
C ASP A 378 -53.72 -38.78 19.70
N PRO A 379 -54.71 -39.59 19.30
CA PRO A 379 -55.93 -39.10 18.65
C PRO A 379 -56.80 -38.23 19.58
N THR A 380 -56.35 -37.94 20.80
CA THR A 380 -57.05 -37.06 21.76
C THR A 380 -56.45 -35.66 21.89
N PHE A 381 -55.34 -35.34 21.20
CA PHE A 381 -54.70 -34.02 21.27
C PHE A 381 -54.77 -33.26 19.94
N GLU A 382 -55.91 -32.61 19.67
CA GLU A 382 -56.03 -31.59 18.61
C GLU A 382 -55.26 -30.32 19.01
N SER A 383 -54.09 -30.11 18.42
CA SER A 383 -53.46 -28.78 18.39
C SER A 383 -54.33 -27.85 17.55
N SER A 384 -55.02 -26.90 18.19
CA SER A 384 -55.92 -25.94 17.52
C SER A 384 -55.21 -24.89 16.64
N MET A 385 -53.90 -25.03 16.38
CA MET A 385 -53.05 -24.03 15.73
C MET A 385 -52.34 -24.61 14.50
N SER A 386 -52.28 -23.83 13.41
CA SER A 386 -51.58 -24.24 12.18
C SER A 386 -50.06 -24.31 12.39
N PRO A 387 -49.31 -25.13 11.61
CA PRO A 387 -47.86 -25.26 11.78
C PRO A 387 -47.10 -23.94 11.56
N GLN A 388 -47.57 -23.08 10.64
CA GLN A 388 -47.03 -21.74 10.45
C GLN A 388 -47.25 -20.87 11.69
N THR A 389 -48.41 -21.00 12.36
CA THR A 389 -48.70 -20.27 13.60
C THR A 389 -47.81 -20.76 14.74
N VAL A 390 -47.61 -22.07 14.88
CA VAL A 390 -46.70 -22.65 15.88
C VAL A 390 -45.27 -22.14 15.64
N GLN A 391 -44.80 -22.18 14.40
CA GLN A 391 -43.45 -21.70 14.08
C GLN A 391 -43.32 -20.18 14.28
N ALA A 392 -44.33 -19.38 13.94
CA ALA A 392 -44.34 -17.94 14.22
C ALA A 392 -44.32 -17.63 15.74
N LEU A 393 -45.03 -18.43 16.56
CA LEU A 393 -44.95 -18.33 18.02
C LEU A 393 -43.56 -18.73 18.54
N ASN A 394 -42.93 -19.73 17.95
CA ASN A 394 -41.56 -20.11 18.29
C ASN A 394 -40.57 -18.98 17.97
N GLN A 395 -40.74 -18.29 16.83
CA GLN A 395 -39.94 -17.10 16.51
C GLN A 395 -40.14 -15.98 17.52
N LEU A 396 -41.40 -15.72 17.91
CA LEU A 396 -41.73 -14.72 18.93
C LEU A 396 -41.13 -15.08 20.29
N ALA A 397 -41.24 -16.34 20.70
CA ALA A 397 -40.60 -16.87 21.90
C ALA A 397 -39.07 -16.74 21.81
N GLY A 398 -38.49 -16.96 20.62
CA GLY A 398 -37.08 -16.79 20.34
C GLY A 398 -36.59 -15.36 20.60
N ILE A 399 -37.34 -14.35 20.18
CA ILE A 399 -37.04 -12.93 20.50
C ILE A 399 -37.05 -12.74 22.03
N GLY A 400 -38.07 -13.27 22.72
CA GLY A 400 -38.20 -13.17 24.17
C GLY A 400 -37.04 -13.85 24.92
N VAL A 401 -36.66 -15.06 24.52
CA VAL A 401 -35.53 -15.80 25.09
C VAL A 401 -34.22 -15.05 24.84
N THR A 402 -34.00 -14.56 23.61
CA THR A 402 -32.80 -13.80 23.24
C THR A 402 -32.64 -12.56 24.13
N LEU A 403 -33.68 -11.75 24.26
CA LEU A 403 -33.66 -10.56 25.12
C LEU A 403 -33.48 -10.91 26.60
N THR A 404 -34.12 -11.98 27.06
CA THR A 404 -33.99 -12.44 28.45
C THR A 404 -32.56 -12.85 28.76
N PHE A 405 -31.95 -13.69 27.91
CA PHE A 405 -30.55 -14.12 28.08
C PHE A 405 -29.58 -12.95 27.95
N ALA A 406 -29.81 -12.04 27.00
CA ALA A 406 -28.98 -10.85 26.81
C ALA A 406 -29.00 -9.95 28.05
N LEU A 407 -30.20 -9.61 28.55
CA LEU A 407 -30.35 -8.72 29.70
C LEU A 407 -29.88 -9.41 30.99
N VAL A 408 -30.35 -10.61 31.30
CA VAL A 408 -29.99 -11.33 32.53
C VAL A 408 -28.51 -11.67 32.55
N GLY A 409 -27.99 -12.24 31.46
CA GLY A 409 -26.57 -12.55 31.31
C GLY A 409 -25.70 -11.30 31.38
N GLY A 410 -26.13 -10.21 30.76
CA GLY A 410 -25.43 -8.93 30.79
C GLY A 410 -25.44 -8.27 32.17
N PHE A 411 -26.55 -8.34 32.91
CA PHE A 411 -26.62 -7.87 34.30
C PHE A 411 -25.71 -8.69 35.23
N ILE A 412 -25.74 -10.03 35.10
CA ILE A 412 -24.86 -10.93 35.88
C ILE A 412 -23.40 -10.63 35.56
N SER A 413 -23.05 -10.57 34.27
CA SER A 413 -21.68 -10.31 33.82
C SER A 413 -21.22 -8.92 34.24
N GLY A 414 -22.08 -7.91 34.12
CA GLY A 414 -21.81 -6.55 34.62
C GLY A 414 -21.56 -6.51 36.13
N TRP A 415 -22.30 -7.28 36.92
CA TRP A 415 -22.07 -7.38 38.36
C TRP A 415 -20.70 -8.02 38.68
N ILE A 416 -20.33 -9.07 37.95
CA ILE A 416 -18.99 -9.68 38.04
C ILE A 416 -17.92 -8.67 37.64
N MET A 417 -18.13 -7.93 36.55
CA MET A 417 -17.18 -6.92 36.05
C MET A 417 -16.99 -5.78 37.05
N ASN A 418 -18.03 -5.41 37.80
CA ASN A 418 -18.00 -4.36 38.81
C ASN A 418 -17.39 -4.81 40.16
N SER A 419 -16.88 -6.03 40.26
CA SER A 419 -16.23 -6.53 41.48
C SER A 419 -14.94 -5.77 41.78
N SER A 420 -14.74 -5.39 43.05
CA SER A 420 -13.53 -4.70 43.54
C SER A 420 -12.26 -5.55 43.42
N SER A 421 -12.40 -6.86 43.19
CA SER A 421 -11.27 -7.77 42.97
C SER A 421 -10.63 -7.59 41.59
N LEU A 422 -11.38 -7.10 40.60
CA LEU A 422 -10.89 -6.84 39.25
C LEU A 422 -10.25 -5.45 39.16
N ASN A 423 -9.28 -5.29 38.27
CA ASN A 423 -8.75 -3.99 37.93
C ASN A 423 -9.85 -3.14 37.27
N GLN A 424 -10.31 -2.11 37.98
CA GLN A 424 -11.35 -1.18 37.51
C GLN A 424 -10.73 -0.02 36.72
N MET A 425 -11.47 0.50 35.74
CA MET A 425 -11.12 1.77 35.09
C MET A 425 -11.15 2.90 36.13
N ARG A 426 -10.06 3.67 36.24
CA ARG A 426 -9.94 4.77 37.22
C ARG A 426 -10.86 5.93 36.83
N THR A 427 -11.55 6.52 37.81
CA THR A 427 -12.54 7.60 37.64
C THR A 427 -11.98 8.98 37.30
N GLN A 428 -10.68 9.11 37.03
CA GLN A 428 -10.08 10.35 36.51
C GLN A 428 -9.97 10.26 34.98
N PRO A 429 -10.18 11.37 34.24
CA PRO A 429 -10.27 11.36 32.79
C PRO A 429 -8.89 11.21 32.15
N SER A 430 -8.25 10.04 32.28
CA SER A 430 -7.13 9.65 31.42
C SER A 430 -7.66 8.70 30.36
N TYR A 431 -8.37 9.25 29.38
CA TYR A 431 -8.78 8.56 28.17
C TYR A 431 -7.56 8.38 27.24
N GLU A 432 -6.56 7.62 27.67
CA GLU A 432 -5.38 7.35 26.88
C GLU A 432 -5.09 5.86 26.91
N ASP A 433 -4.89 5.25 25.74
CA ASP A 433 -4.41 3.86 25.56
C ASP A 433 -3.12 3.57 26.39
N THR A 434 -2.40 4.61 26.82
CA THR A 434 -1.16 4.59 27.60
C THR A 434 -1.21 3.78 28.91
N ASN A 435 -2.40 3.52 29.48
CA ASN A 435 -2.54 2.70 30.69
C ASN A 435 -2.35 1.19 30.46
N TYR A 436 -2.56 0.70 29.24
CA TYR A 436 -2.48 -0.72 28.88
C TYR A 436 -1.41 -0.99 27.82
N TYR A 437 -1.15 -0.02 26.97
CA TYR A 437 -0.08 -0.07 26.00
C TYR A 437 1.11 0.65 26.60
N MET A 438 2.12 -0.13 26.99
CA MET A 438 3.44 0.45 27.18
C MET A 438 3.83 1.06 25.83
N HIS A 439 4.19 2.34 25.81
CA HIS A 439 4.92 2.86 24.66
C HIS A 439 6.09 1.92 24.44
N ALA A 440 6.18 1.29 23.27
CA ALA A 440 7.30 0.42 22.97
C ALA A 440 8.59 1.18 23.34
N GLU A 441 9.36 0.69 24.31
CA GLU A 441 10.67 1.26 24.65
C GLU A 441 11.66 1.08 23.49
N PHE A 442 11.24 0.33 22.47
CA PHE A 442 11.73 0.48 21.12
C PHE A 442 10.63 1.03 20.22
N SER A 443 10.44 2.33 20.29
CA SER A 443 9.64 3.07 19.34
C SER A 443 10.62 3.86 18.50
N LEU A 444 10.59 3.63 17.18
CA LEU A 444 11.10 4.58 16.19
C LEU A 444 10.49 5.99 16.40
N PHE A 445 9.53 6.14 17.33
CA PHE A 445 8.80 7.33 17.73
C PHE A 445 8.74 7.60 19.27
N GLY A 446 9.73 7.16 20.06
CA GLY A 446 9.67 7.25 21.54
C GLY A 446 10.32 8.47 22.19
N LYS A 447 11.36 9.08 21.58
CA LYS A 447 12.22 10.06 22.28
C LYS A 447 11.81 11.55 22.19
N LEU A 448 10.83 11.93 21.38
CA LEU A 448 10.41 13.36 21.22
C LEU A 448 9.21 13.61 22.11
N HIS A 449 8.47 12.54 22.39
CA HIS A 449 7.91 12.17 23.70
C HIS A 449 8.10 13.17 24.88
N ASN A 450 9.31 13.26 25.44
CA ASN A 450 9.48 13.82 26.79
C ASN A 450 9.91 15.29 26.88
N ALA A 451 10.00 16.06 25.79
CA ALA A 451 10.59 17.40 25.83
C ALA A 451 9.61 18.59 25.93
N CYS A 452 8.34 18.49 25.53
CA CYS A 452 7.53 19.69 25.23
C CYS A 452 6.37 20.06 26.16
N ASN A 453 6.07 19.34 27.25
CA ASN A 453 4.94 19.71 28.12
C ASN A 453 5.38 20.09 29.55
N GLU A 454 6.39 20.95 29.65
CA GLU A 454 6.46 21.98 30.70
C GLU A 454 6.37 23.32 29.98
N GLU A 455 5.16 23.77 29.64
CA GLU A 455 4.76 25.20 29.59
C GLU A 455 3.31 25.29 29.11
N GLU A 456 2.42 25.46 30.10
CA GLU A 456 1.26 26.37 30.11
C GLU A 456 0.31 26.37 28.89
N PHE A 457 -0.98 26.03 29.04
CA PHE A 457 -1.94 26.65 29.95
C PHE A 457 -1.91 28.18 29.89
N MET A 458 -2.38 28.81 28.80
CA MET A 458 -3.27 30.00 28.81
C MET A 458 -3.53 30.56 27.39
N GLY A 459 -4.78 30.92 27.08
CA GLY A 459 -5.05 32.08 26.20
C GLY A 459 -5.87 31.89 24.91
N SER A 460 -7.19 31.76 25.07
CA SER A 460 -8.31 32.27 24.24
C SER A 460 -8.17 32.82 22.79
N THR A 461 -9.13 32.36 21.97
CA THR A 461 -10.09 33.08 21.09
C THR A 461 -9.79 33.49 19.62
N LYS A 462 -10.74 33.04 18.78
CA LYS A 462 -11.48 33.68 17.65
C LYS A 462 -10.85 33.72 16.25
N GLY A 463 -11.59 33.12 15.29
CA GLY A 463 -12.08 33.90 14.15
C GLY A 463 -11.97 33.30 12.73
N THR A 464 -13.11 32.81 12.24
CA THR A 464 -13.65 32.94 10.86
C THR A 464 -13.09 32.15 9.66
N SER A 465 -14.00 31.34 9.12
CA SER A 465 -14.07 30.66 7.80
C SER A 465 -14.18 31.62 6.60
N LYS A 466 -13.59 31.24 5.44
CA LYS A 466 -14.37 31.04 4.19
C LYS A 466 -13.58 30.42 3.02
N SER A 467 -14.30 29.54 2.33
CA SER A 467 -13.99 28.75 1.13
C SER A 467 -13.75 29.55 -0.15
N LEU A 468 -13.04 28.96 -1.12
CA LEU A 468 -13.15 29.29 -2.53
C LEU A 468 -13.48 28.05 -3.38
N LYS A 469 -14.51 28.24 -4.21
CA LYS A 469 -15.15 27.32 -5.14
C LYS A 469 -14.29 27.08 -6.36
N GLN A 470 -14.32 25.86 -6.89
CA GLN A 470 -13.83 25.53 -8.23
C GLN A 470 -15.01 25.46 -9.20
N LYS A 471 -14.84 26.06 -10.39
CA LYS A 471 -15.80 26.11 -11.48
C LYS A 471 -15.36 25.16 -12.60
N THR A 472 -16.35 24.46 -13.12
CA THR A 472 -16.38 23.40 -14.12
C THR A 472 -16.10 23.89 -15.56
N MET A 473 -15.54 23.02 -16.40
CA MET A 473 -15.86 22.96 -17.83
C MET A 473 -16.13 21.50 -18.22
N GLU A 474 -17.26 21.32 -18.89
CA GLU A 474 -17.84 20.06 -19.39
C GLU A 474 -17.29 19.68 -20.76
N HIS A 475 -17.20 18.38 -21.06
CA HIS A 475 -17.71 17.87 -22.34
C HIS A 475 -18.11 16.38 -22.27
N GLN A 476 -19.44 16.20 -22.33
CA GLN A 476 -20.25 15.20 -23.05
C GLN A 476 -20.05 13.68 -22.89
N ASN A 477 -21.14 13.06 -22.43
CA ASN A 477 -21.50 11.64 -22.31
C ASN A 477 -21.48 10.85 -23.65
N PRO A 478 -21.49 9.50 -23.56
CA PRO A 478 -22.78 8.80 -23.75
C PRO A 478 -23.11 7.74 -22.69
N GLU A 479 -24.40 7.65 -22.41
CA GLU A 479 -25.09 6.67 -21.56
C GLU A 479 -25.39 5.33 -22.27
N GLU A 480 -25.53 4.30 -21.43
CA GLU A 480 -26.26 3.02 -21.54
C GLU A 480 -25.84 1.87 -22.51
N PRO A 481 -25.83 0.60 -22.02
CA PRO A 481 -25.46 -0.57 -22.81
C PRO A 481 -26.64 -1.12 -23.64
N GLN A 482 -26.53 -1.02 -24.97
CA GLN A 482 -27.44 -1.68 -25.91
C GLN A 482 -27.12 -3.18 -26.07
N LYS A 483 -28.18 -3.98 -26.23
CA LYS A 483 -28.16 -5.42 -26.59
C LYS A 483 -27.33 -5.66 -27.85
N LEU A 484 -26.35 -6.56 -27.75
CA LEU A 484 -25.46 -6.98 -28.83
C LEU A 484 -26.21 -7.48 -30.07
N SER A 485 -25.72 -7.05 -31.24
CA SER A 485 -26.28 -7.38 -32.56
C SER A 485 -26.00 -8.84 -32.98
N LYS A 486 -26.92 -9.44 -33.77
CA LYS A 486 -26.80 -10.78 -34.38
C LYS A 486 -25.46 -11.02 -35.10
N LYS A 487 -24.82 -9.95 -35.60
CA LYS A 487 -23.52 -10.02 -36.28
C LYS A 487 -22.34 -10.16 -35.31
N GLU A 488 -22.48 -9.62 -34.11
CA GLU A 488 -21.49 -9.70 -33.02
C GLU A 488 -21.63 -11.01 -32.25
N GLN A 489 -22.86 -11.50 -32.07
CA GLN A 489 -23.14 -12.85 -31.57
C GLN A 489 -22.53 -13.92 -32.49
N ASN A 490 -22.70 -13.81 -33.81
CA ASN A 490 -22.07 -14.72 -34.77
C ASN A 490 -20.53 -14.63 -34.76
N LYS A 491 -19.94 -13.47 -34.44
CA LYS A 491 -18.47 -13.30 -34.31
C LYS A 491 -17.95 -13.95 -33.02
N LEU A 492 -18.75 -13.89 -31.95
CA LEU A 492 -18.46 -14.54 -30.67
C LEU A 492 -18.60 -16.07 -30.78
N GLU A 493 -19.64 -16.58 -31.44
CA GLU A 493 -19.81 -18.00 -31.75
C GLU A 493 -18.70 -18.53 -32.65
N ARG A 494 -18.22 -17.74 -33.62
CA ARG A 494 -17.07 -18.13 -34.46
C ARG A 494 -15.75 -18.15 -33.69
N LYS A 495 -15.60 -17.30 -32.67
CA LYS A 495 -14.46 -17.33 -31.75
C LYS A 495 -14.56 -18.52 -30.79
N LEU A 496 -15.76 -18.84 -30.30
CA LEU A 496 -16.01 -20.01 -29.46
C LEU A 496 -15.80 -21.32 -30.23
N LYS A 497 -16.28 -21.42 -31.48
CA LYS A 497 -15.97 -22.55 -32.37
C LYS A 497 -14.49 -22.67 -32.72
N LYS A 498 -13.76 -21.55 -32.86
CA LYS A 498 -12.30 -21.58 -33.04
C LYS A 498 -11.55 -21.96 -31.77
N ALA A 499 -12.07 -21.62 -30.59
CA ALA A 499 -11.52 -22.03 -29.30
C ALA A 499 -11.82 -23.52 -29.02
N GLN A 500 -13.02 -24.00 -29.35
CA GLN A 500 -13.37 -25.42 -29.29
C GLN A 500 -12.62 -26.25 -30.33
N GLN A 501 -12.42 -25.76 -31.56
CA GLN A 501 -11.51 -26.41 -32.52
C GLN A 501 -10.06 -26.38 -32.06
N LYS A 502 -9.61 -25.37 -31.31
CA LYS A 502 -8.27 -25.36 -30.70
C LYS A 502 -8.15 -26.39 -29.58
N LEU A 503 -9.19 -26.57 -28.77
CA LEU A 503 -9.25 -27.58 -27.71
C LEU A 503 -9.44 -29.01 -28.25
N GLU A 504 -10.14 -29.19 -29.36
CA GLU A 504 -10.20 -30.49 -30.07
C GLU A 504 -8.88 -30.79 -30.79
N VAL A 505 -8.19 -29.78 -31.34
CA VAL A 505 -6.83 -29.95 -31.91
C VAL A 505 -5.80 -30.21 -30.81
N GLU A 506 -5.88 -29.56 -29.65
CA GLU A 506 -5.02 -29.86 -28.48
C GLU A 506 -5.37 -31.22 -27.83
N GLY A 507 -6.64 -31.65 -27.88
CA GLY A 507 -7.09 -32.98 -27.46
C GLY A 507 -6.81 -34.13 -28.46
N THR A 508 -6.47 -33.81 -29.71
CA THR A 508 -6.08 -34.80 -30.74
C THR A 508 -4.56 -34.78 -31.04
N ILE A 509 -3.81 -33.81 -30.48
CA ILE A 509 -2.34 -33.79 -30.51
C ILE A 509 -1.72 -34.57 -29.32
N GLY A 510 -2.53 -34.91 -28.29
CA GLY A 510 -2.14 -35.82 -27.21
C GLY A 510 -2.28 -37.32 -27.52
N GLY A 511 -2.53 -37.70 -28.78
CA GLY A 511 -2.85 -39.10 -29.14
C GLY A 511 -2.16 -39.68 -30.36
N ASN A 512 -1.24 -38.96 -31.03
CA ASN A 512 -0.55 -39.47 -32.23
C ASN A 512 0.90 -38.94 -32.39
N ALA A 513 1.57 -38.62 -31.28
CA ALA A 513 3.02 -38.37 -31.26
C ALA A 513 3.81 -39.45 -30.49
N GLU A 514 3.24 -40.67 -30.38
CA GLU A 514 3.91 -41.86 -29.82
C GLU A 514 3.97 -43.04 -30.81
N ALA A 515 3.70 -42.82 -32.11
CA ALA A 515 3.66 -43.92 -33.09
C ALA A 515 4.44 -43.68 -34.39
N GLU A 516 5.33 -42.70 -34.44
CA GLU A 516 6.37 -42.57 -35.48
C GLU A 516 7.73 -42.18 -34.87
N GLU A 517 8.14 -42.90 -33.82
CA GLU A 517 9.56 -43.05 -33.49
C GLU A 517 9.98 -44.46 -33.93
N SER A 518 10.24 -44.56 -35.23
CA SER A 518 10.92 -45.71 -35.80
C SER A 518 12.29 -45.84 -35.14
N THR A 519 12.46 -46.79 -34.22
CA THR A 519 13.71 -47.57 -34.03
C THR A 519 15.02 -46.80 -34.31
N GLU A 520 15.22 -45.63 -33.72
CA GLU A 520 16.55 -45.04 -33.56
C GLU A 520 17.08 -45.53 -32.22
N LYS A 521 18.15 -46.33 -32.26
CA LYS A 521 18.96 -46.64 -31.08
C LYS A 521 19.20 -45.33 -30.33
N ALA A 522 18.99 -45.31 -29.01
CA ALA A 522 19.37 -44.19 -28.16
C ALA A 522 20.82 -43.77 -28.50
N GLU A 523 20.97 -42.69 -29.28
CA GLU A 523 22.26 -42.06 -29.53
C GLU A 523 22.73 -41.56 -28.16
N VAL A 524 23.90 -42.02 -27.71
CA VAL A 524 24.50 -41.55 -26.46
C VAL A 524 24.72 -40.04 -26.58
N ASP A 525 24.19 -39.25 -25.64
CA ASP A 525 24.41 -37.80 -25.60
C ASP A 525 25.89 -37.51 -25.32
N VAL A 526 26.66 -37.21 -26.38
CA VAL A 526 28.09 -36.85 -26.31
C VAL A 526 28.37 -35.57 -25.51
N SER A 527 27.32 -34.86 -25.07
CA SER A 527 27.38 -33.62 -24.28
C SER A 527 26.87 -33.77 -22.85
N GLU A 528 26.60 -35.00 -22.38
CA GLU A 528 26.21 -35.24 -20.99
C GLU A 528 27.23 -34.61 -20.02
N GLY A 529 26.73 -33.90 -19.00
CA GLY A 529 27.57 -33.18 -18.03
C GLY A 529 28.17 -31.85 -18.53
N LYS A 530 27.83 -31.38 -19.74
CA LYS A 530 28.26 -30.07 -20.27
C LYS A 530 27.16 -29.00 -20.22
N TYR A 531 25.93 -29.38 -19.89
CA TYR A 531 24.81 -28.46 -19.79
C TYR A 531 23.81 -28.85 -18.71
N GLY A 532 23.08 -27.86 -18.20
CA GLY A 532 22.08 -28.07 -17.16
C GLY A 532 21.84 -26.81 -16.33
N ALA A 533 21.29 -26.99 -15.13
CA ALA A 533 21.06 -25.92 -14.16
C ALA A 533 21.73 -26.27 -12.82
N TYR A 534 22.31 -25.28 -12.15
CA TYR A 534 22.99 -25.49 -10.85
C TYR A 534 22.02 -25.68 -9.66
N GLY A 535 20.72 -25.41 -9.84
CA GLY A 535 19.80 -25.19 -8.73
C GLY A 535 20.08 -23.85 -8.02
N VAL A 536 19.53 -23.65 -6.82
CA VAL A 536 19.76 -22.40 -6.06
C VAL A 536 21.19 -22.39 -5.52
N ILE A 537 21.98 -21.39 -5.91
CA ILE A 537 23.33 -21.19 -5.37
C ILE A 537 23.20 -20.69 -3.92
N GLN A 538 23.51 -21.56 -2.97
CA GLN A 538 23.48 -21.27 -1.52
C GLN A 538 24.87 -21.37 -0.88
N SER A 539 25.92 -21.06 -1.64
CA SER A 539 27.32 -21.10 -1.17
C SER A 539 27.77 -22.46 -0.61
N THR A 540 27.19 -23.56 -1.10
CA THR A 540 27.49 -24.94 -0.68
C THR A 540 28.85 -25.44 -1.18
N GLU A 541 29.31 -24.91 -2.31
CA GLU A 541 30.58 -25.27 -2.95
C GLU A 541 31.36 -24.03 -3.38
N LYS A 542 32.69 -24.11 -3.31
CA LYS A 542 33.60 -23.07 -3.82
C LYS A 542 34.31 -23.60 -5.06
N LYS A 543 33.77 -23.30 -6.24
CA LYS A 543 34.40 -23.67 -7.52
C LYS A 543 35.57 -22.74 -7.82
N ASP A 544 36.68 -23.32 -8.29
CA ASP A 544 37.83 -22.56 -8.78
C ASP A 544 37.65 -22.21 -10.26
N ILE A 545 36.66 -21.35 -10.56
CA ILE A 545 36.35 -20.87 -11.91
C ILE A 545 36.69 -19.39 -11.98
N LYS A 546 37.56 -19.02 -12.94
CA LYS A 546 37.88 -17.63 -13.23
C LYS A 546 36.98 -17.11 -14.36
N PHE A 547 36.02 -16.28 -14.01
CA PHE A 547 35.16 -15.60 -14.98
C PHE A 547 35.86 -14.38 -15.59
N VAL A 548 35.79 -14.27 -16.91
CA VAL A 548 36.27 -13.12 -17.69
C VAL A 548 35.10 -12.17 -17.93
N GLN A 549 35.34 -10.86 -17.79
CA GLN A 549 34.32 -9.85 -18.10
C GLN A 549 34.15 -9.73 -19.62
N ILE A 550 32.92 -9.74 -20.11
CA ILE A 550 32.62 -9.69 -21.55
C ILE A 550 33.20 -8.42 -22.18
N GLY A 551 33.27 -7.32 -21.43
CA GLY A 551 33.86 -6.05 -21.88
C GLY A 551 35.36 -6.12 -22.21
N GLU A 552 36.08 -7.10 -21.68
CA GLU A 552 37.55 -7.25 -21.79
C GLU A 552 37.98 -8.27 -22.86
N ILE A 553 37.01 -9.02 -23.42
CA ILE A 553 37.29 -10.05 -24.43
C ILE A 553 37.61 -9.37 -25.76
N SER A 554 38.74 -9.74 -26.35
CA SER A 554 39.22 -9.24 -27.64
C SER A 554 39.99 -10.33 -28.37
N GLU A 555 40.45 -10.05 -29.60
CA GLU A 555 41.25 -10.98 -30.41
C GLU A 555 42.52 -11.47 -29.72
N LYS A 556 43.02 -10.77 -28.70
CA LYS A 556 44.15 -11.20 -27.87
C LYS A 556 43.91 -12.52 -27.14
N LEU A 557 42.65 -12.91 -26.98
CA LEU A 557 42.24 -14.16 -26.35
C LEU A 557 41.91 -15.26 -27.37
N ASP A 558 42.16 -15.06 -28.67
CA ASP A 558 41.87 -16.08 -29.70
C ASP A 558 42.50 -17.44 -29.34
N GLY A 559 41.69 -18.50 -29.51
CA GLY A 559 42.05 -19.87 -29.15
C GLY A 559 42.05 -20.19 -27.65
N GLN A 560 41.85 -19.21 -26.76
CA GLN A 560 41.79 -19.46 -25.32
C GLN A 560 40.39 -19.91 -24.88
N GLN A 561 40.33 -20.89 -24.00
CA GLN A 561 39.11 -21.30 -23.32
C GLN A 561 38.84 -20.40 -22.11
N ILE A 562 37.65 -19.82 -22.05
CA ILE A 562 37.26 -18.89 -20.97
C ILE A 562 35.89 -19.23 -20.42
N TRP A 563 35.62 -18.76 -19.20
CA TRP A 563 34.30 -18.74 -18.60
C TRP A 563 33.74 -17.33 -18.58
N VAL A 564 32.49 -17.17 -18.97
CA VAL A 564 31.74 -15.90 -18.85
C VAL A 564 30.43 -16.15 -18.12
N ARG A 565 30.03 -15.20 -17.27
CA ARG A 565 28.70 -15.17 -16.64
C ARG A 565 27.95 -13.95 -17.15
N GLY A 566 26.79 -14.18 -17.75
CA GLY A 566 25.96 -13.10 -18.29
C GLY A 566 24.51 -13.52 -18.44
N ARG A 567 23.70 -12.61 -18.97
CA ARG A 567 22.30 -12.88 -19.31
C ARG A 567 22.18 -13.39 -20.73
N LEU A 568 21.34 -14.40 -20.94
CA LEU A 568 20.95 -14.81 -22.27
C LEU A 568 20.04 -13.72 -22.88
N HIS A 569 20.61 -12.89 -23.75
CA HIS A 569 19.90 -11.74 -24.32
C HIS A 569 19.06 -12.14 -25.53
N ASN A 570 19.60 -13.02 -26.38
CA ASN A 570 18.91 -13.57 -27.54
C ASN A 570 19.37 -15.01 -27.78
N SER A 571 18.51 -15.84 -28.35
CA SER A 571 18.79 -17.22 -28.72
C SER A 571 18.07 -17.57 -30.02
N ARG A 572 18.82 -18.03 -31.02
CA ARG A 572 18.30 -18.41 -32.33
C ARG A 572 18.85 -19.78 -32.72
N SER A 573 17.97 -20.76 -32.82
CA SER A 573 18.32 -22.08 -33.36
C SER A 573 17.97 -22.20 -34.85
N LYS A 574 18.81 -22.92 -35.59
CA LYS A 574 18.58 -23.27 -37.00
C LYS A 574 19.15 -24.67 -37.26
N GLY A 575 18.27 -25.68 -37.23
CA GLY A 575 18.65 -27.08 -37.47
C GLY A 575 19.72 -27.56 -36.48
N LYS A 576 20.92 -27.86 -36.99
CA LYS A 576 22.07 -28.36 -36.23
C LYS A 576 22.92 -27.26 -35.57
N SER A 577 22.41 -26.03 -35.46
CA SER A 577 23.15 -24.90 -34.90
C SER A 577 22.29 -24.04 -33.99
N CYS A 578 22.90 -23.44 -32.97
CA CYS A 578 22.30 -22.41 -32.12
C CYS A 578 23.27 -21.26 -31.91
N PHE A 579 22.76 -20.05 -32.09
CA PHE A 579 23.46 -18.79 -31.87
C PHE A 579 22.81 -18.10 -30.69
N VAL A 580 23.62 -17.72 -29.71
CA VAL A 580 23.16 -16.99 -28.53
C VAL A 580 23.90 -15.67 -28.41
N VAL A 581 23.25 -14.67 -27.83
CA VAL A 581 23.92 -13.43 -27.42
C VAL A 581 23.95 -13.41 -25.90
N VAL A 582 25.16 -13.36 -25.34
CA VAL A 582 25.35 -13.23 -23.90
C VAL A 582 25.66 -11.77 -23.58
N ARG A 583 24.85 -11.19 -22.70
CA ARG A 583 24.96 -9.78 -22.30
C ARG A 583 25.42 -9.65 -20.86
N GLN A 584 26.37 -8.74 -20.64
CA GLN A 584 26.82 -8.31 -19.33
C GLN A 584 26.90 -6.77 -19.34
N GLN A 585 25.92 -6.14 -18.69
CA GLN A 585 25.75 -4.68 -18.67
C GLN A 585 25.69 -4.11 -20.10
N ILE A 586 26.60 -3.18 -20.43
CA ILE A 586 26.72 -2.57 -21.77
C ILE A 586 27.39 -3.48 -22.81
N SER A 587 27.96 -4.62 -22.41
CA SER A 587 28.74 -5.48 -23.31
C SER A 587 27.96 -6.72 -23.73
N THR A 588 28.09 -7.12 -25.00
CA THR A 588 27.49 -8.31 -25.60
C THR A 588 28.52 -9.08 -26.43
N ILE A 589 28.43 -10.41 -26.39
CA ILE A 589 29.23 -11.32 -27.21
C ILE A 589 28.33 -12.43 -27.77
N GLN A 590 28.61 -12.83 -29.02
CA GLN A 590 27.94 -13.96 -29.64
C GLN A 590 28.58 -15.27 -29.19
N GLY A 591 27.74 -16.24 -28.86
CA GLY A 591 28.12 -17.62 -28.65
C GLY A 591 27.55 -18.53 -29.74
N THR A 592 28.32 -19.51 -30.18
CA THR A 592 27.93 -20.45 -31.24
C THR A 592 28.02 -21.90 -30.77
N LEU A 593 26.98 -22.69 -31.09
CA LEU A 593 26.94 -24.15 -30.91
C LEU A 593 26.62 -24.81 -32.24
N PHE A 594 27.40 -25.81 -32.63
CA PHE A 594 27.18 -26.63 -33.83
C PHE A 594 27.24 -28.11 -33.46
N VAL A 595 26.25 -28.89 -33.87
CA VAL A 595 26.26 -30.35 -33.65
C VAL A 595 27.47 -30.97 -34.34
N GLY A 596 28.24 -31.76 -33.59
CA GLY A 596 29.48 -32.39 -34.03
C GLY A 596 29.97 -33.43 -33.04
N GLU A 597 31.27 -33.71 -33.03
CA GLU A 597 31.87 -34.76 -32.17
C GLU A 597 31.71 -34.49 -30.67
N SER A 598 31.68 -33.21 -30.27
CA SER A 598 31.69 -32.78 -28.86
C SER A 598 30.40 -32.10 -28.40
N VAL A 599 29.46 -31.86 -29.31
CA VAL A 599 28.19 -31.14 -29.11
C VAL A 599 27.05 -31.95 -29.74
N SER A 600 26.08 -32.37 -28.93
CA SER A 600 24.94 -33.18 -29.35
C SER A 600 23.75 -32.33 -29.83
N LYS A 601 22.77 -32.97 -30.48
CA LYS A 601 21.49 -32.33 -30.82
C LYS A 601 20.73 -31.88 -29.57
N ASP A 602 20.81 -32.64 -28.49
CA ASP A 602 20.11 -32.34 -27.23
C ASP A 602 20.70 -31.13 -26.53
N PHE A 603 22.03 -30.95 -26.56
CA PHE A 603 22.65 -29.74 -26.03
C PHE A 603 22.18 -28.48 -26.79
N VAL A 604 22.18 -28.52 -28.13
CA VAL A 604 21.66 -27.42 -28.96
C VAL A 604 20.18 -27.14 -28.65
N LYS A 605 19.37 -28.20 -28.51
CA LYS A 605 17.95 -28.10 -28.15
C LYS A 605 17.75 -27.49 -26.77
N TYR A 606 18.55 -27.88 -25.77
CA TYR A 606 18.50 -27.34 -24.41
C TYR A 606 18.78 -25.83 -24.41
N VAL A 607 19.90 -25.41 -25.01
CA VAL A 607 20.28 -23.98 -25.07
C VAL A 607 19.23 -23.14 -25.80
N SER A 608 18.62 -23.68 -26.86
CA SER A 608 17.55 -22.98 -27.60
C SER A 608 16.27 -22.76 -26.80
N LYS A 609 16.07 -23.51 -25.72
CA LYS A 609 14.87 -23.45 -24.85
C LYS A 609 15.10 -22.66 -23.56
N ILE A 610 16.31 -22.17 -23.30
CA ILE A 610 16.57 -21.33 -22.13
C ILE A 610 15.82 -20.01 -22.34
N ASN A 611 14.99 -19.64 -21.36
CA ASN A 611 14.24 -18.38 -21.40
C ASN A 611 15.20 -17.19 -21.45
N LEU A 612 14.85 -16.17 -22.24
CA LEU A 612 15.60 -14.92 -22.30
C LEU A 612 15.72 -14.28 -20.91
N GLU A 613 16.77 -13.51 -20.71
CA GLU A 613 17.15 -12.87 -19.45
C GLU A 613 17.57 -13.82 -18.32
N SER A 614 17.56 -15.14 -18.52
CA SER A 614 18.19 -16.10 -17.61
C SER A 614 19.69 -15.80 -17.45
N ILE A 615 20.21 -15.92 -16.22
CA ILE A 615 21.65 -15.83 -15.96
C ILE A 615 22.28 -17.18 -16.27
N ILE A 616 23.28 -17.18 -17.14
CA ILE A 616 23.99 -18.37 -17.60
C ILE A 616 25.50 -18.23 -17.41
N ASP A 617 26.13 -19.33 -17.04
CA ASP A 617 27.58 -19.53 -17.16
C ASP A 617 27.87 -20.24 -18.46
N VAL A 618 28.79 -19.68 -19.24
CA VAL A 618 29.19 -20.23 -20.53
C VAL A 618 30.69 -20.44 -20.52
N CYS A 619 31.09 -21.70 -20.78
CA CYS A 619 32.47 -22.05 -21.07
C CYS A 619 32.61 -22.21 -22.58
N GLY A 620 33.62 -21.59 -23.18
CA GLY A 620 33.88 -21.73 -24.60
C GLY A 620 35.25 -21.23 -25.01
N VAL A 621 35.62 -21.49 -26.27
CA VAL A 621 36.87 -21.05 -26.88
C VAL A 621 36.60 -19.77 -27.65
N VAL A 622 37.38 -18.71 -27.37
CA VAL A 622 37.29 -17.45 -28.13
C VAL A 622 37.81 -17.68 -29.54
N LYS A 623 37.05 -17.20 -30.53
CA LYS A 623 37.44 -17.23 -31.94
C LYS A 623 37.45 -15.84 -32.54
N ALA A 624 38.59 -15.40 -33.06
CA ALA A 624 38.72 -14.16 -33.81
C ALA A 624 38.02 -14.26 -35.17
N MET A 625 37.31 -13.19 -35.53
CA MET A 625 36.53 -13.11 -36.78
C MET A 625 37.35 -12.56 -37.96
N GLY A 626 38.54 -12.00 -37.71
CA GLY A 626 39.40 -11.43 -38.74
C GLY A 626 38.72 -10.24 -39.44
N ASP A 627 38.62 -10.28 -40.76
CA ASP A 627 37.95 -9.23 -41.55
C ASP A 627 36.41 -9.24 -41.43
N GLN A 628 35.83 -10.30 -40.85
CA GLN A 628 34.39 -10.38 -40.60
C GLN A 628 34.06 -9.80 -39.23
N ARG A 629 32.85 -9.23 -39.07
CA ARG A 629 32.38 -8.71 -37.78
C ARG A 629 30.98 -9.20 -37.46
N VAL A 630 30.78 -9.69 -36.24
CA VAL A 630 29.44 -10.01 -35.73
C VAL A 630 28.66 -8.72 -35.53
N GLN A 631 27.70 -8.47 -36.41
CA GLN A 631 26.79 -7.32 -36.29
C GLN A 631 25.86 -7.51 -35.09
N GLY A 632 25.61 -6.43 -34.35
CA GLY A 632 24.71 -6.44 -33.18
C GLY A 632 25.36 -6.84 -31.84
N CYS A 633 26.63 -7.26 -31.83
CA CYS A 633 27.39 -7.46 -30.60
C CYS A 633 28.44 -6.36 -30.38
N THR A 634 28.71 -5.99 -29.12
CA THR A 634 29.78 -5.03 -28.82
C THR A 634 31.15 -5.66 -29.06
N GLN A 635 31.32 -6.93 -28.66
CA GLN A 635 32.48 -7.73 -29.03
C GLN A 635 32.23 -8.35 -30.41
N GLY A 636 32.30 -7.51 -31.44
CA GLY A 636 32.02 -7.92 -32.81
C GLY A 636 33.19 -8.64 -33.49
N ASP A 637 34.40 -8.43 -33.00
CA ASP A 637 35.65 -8.95 -33.60
C ASP A 637 35.97 -10.38 -33.16
N VAL A 638 35.20 -10.90 -32.20
CA VAL A 638 35.33 -12.24 -31.65
C VAL A 638 33.97 -12.88 -31.43
N GLU A 639 33.91 -14.21 -31.45
CA GLU A 639 32.79 -14.99 -30.95
C GLU A 639 33.26 -16.09 -29.99
N LEU A 640 32.32 -16.68 -29.25
CA LEU A 640 32.60 -17.76 -28.31
C LEU A 640 32.07 -19.09 -28.83
N GLN A 641 32.96 -20.02 -29.18
CA GLN A 641 32.58 -21.40 -29.52
C GLN A 641 32.25 -22.16 -28.23
N ILE A 642 30.97 -22.37 -27.98
CA ILE A 642 30.47 -22.83 -26.70
C ILE A 642 30.76 -24.32 -26.51
N GLN A 643 31.29 -24.65 -25.34
CA GLN A 643 31.59 -26.02 -24.90
C GLN A 643 30.73 -26.45 -23.71
N GLN A 644 30.34 -25.52 -22.83
CA GLN A 644 29.43 -25.79 -21.71
C GLN A 644 28.49 -24.61 -21.44
N VAL A 645 27.26 -24.90 -21.00
CA VAL A 645 26.27 -23.88 -20.60
C VAL A 645 25.53 -24.32 -19.35
N TRP A 646 25.57 -23.51 -18.30
CA TRP A 646 24.86 -23.78 -17.06
C TRP A 646 23.93 -22.63 -16.69
N VAL A 647 22.65 -22.94 -16.47
CA VAL A 647 21.68 -21.97 -15.96
C VAL A 647 21.93 -21.75 -14.48
N VAL A 648 22.32 -20.53 -14.15
CA VAL A 648 22.56 -20.05 -12.77
C VAL A 648 21.25 -19.60 -12.14
N SER A 649 20.43 -18.88 -12.90
CA SER A 649 19.12 -18.41 -12.48
C SER A 649 18.22 -18.34 -13.70
N ALA A 650 17.21 -19.20 -13.74
CA ALA A 650 16.23 -19.19 -14.81
C ALA A 650 15.33 -17.95 -14.71
N SER A 651 15.04 -17.32 -15.85
CA SER A 651 13.99 -16.32 -15.96
C SER A 651 12.65 -17.00 -16.23
N GLU A 652 11.56 -16.35 -15.84
CA GLU A 652 10.22 -16.69 -16.34
C GLU A 652 10.16 -16.54 -17.86
N GLU A 653 9.30 -17.33 -18.49
CA GLU A 653 9.14 -17.37 -19.95
C GLU A 653 8.59 -16.04 -20.50
N ARG A 654 7.63 -15.44 -19.79
CA ARG A 654 6.98 -14.20 -20.21
C ARG A 654 7.55 -13.01 -19.45
N LEU A 655 8.28 -12.17 -20.18
CA LEU A 655 8.73 -10.88 -19.66
C LEU A 655 7.64 -9.81 -19.83
N PRO A 656 7.44 -8.91 -18.85
CA PRO A 656 6.49 -7.81 -18.97
C PRO A 656 6.92 -6.77 -20.02
N LEU A 657 8.21 -6.70 -20.33
CA LEU A 657 8.76 -5.99 -21.49
C LEU A 657 9.96 -6.74 -22.06
N GLN A 658 10.20 -6.59 -23.36
CA GLN A 658 11.39 -7.12 -24.02
C GLN A 658 12.52 -6.07 -23.95
N ILE A 659 13.74 -6.50 -23.62
CA ILE A 659 14.90 -5.59 -23.52
C ILE A 659 15.20 -4.92 -24.86
N GLU A 660 15.01 -5.64 -25.97
CA GLU A 660 15.23 -5.11 -27.32
C GLU A 660 14.23 -3.98 -27.65
N ASP A 661 12.94 -4.18 -27.36
CA ASP A 661 11.90 -3.16 -27.55
C ASP A 661 12.12 -1.93 -26.64
N ALA A 662 12.58 -2.15 -25.40
CA ALA A 662 12.90 -1.07 -24.49
C ALA A 662 14.16 -0.29 -24.89
N SER A 663 15.08 -0.90 -25.64
CA SER A 663 16.34 -0.29 -26.14
C SER A 663 16.17 0.42 -27.49
N ARG A 664 15.02 0.26 -28.16
CA ARG A 664 14.74 0.87 -29.45
C ARG A 664 14.55 2.40 -29.32
N PRO A 665 15.11 3.22 -30.23
CA PRO A 665 14.84 4.65 -30.26
C PRO A 665 13.40 4.92 -30.72
N GLU A 666 12.79 6.01 -30.23
CA GLU A 666 11.42 6.39 -30.62
C GLU A 666 11.31 6.75 -32.11
N SER A 667 12.42 7.20 -32.72
CA SER A 667 12.51 7.55 -34.13
C SER A 667 12.70 6.34 -35.07
N ASP A 668 12.66 5.10 -34.55
CA ASP A 668 12.88 3.92 -35.37
C ASP A 668 11.74 3.71 -36.40
N SER A 669 12.11 3.59 -37.67
CA SER A 669 11.17 3.51 -38.81
C SER A 669 10.83 2.08 -39.23
N THR A 670 11.32 1.07 -38.50
CA THR A 670 11.15 -0.36 -38.81
C THR A 670 9.73 -0.90 -38.56
N GLY A 671 8.85 -0.12 -37.92
CA GLY A 671 7.47 -0.53 -37.59
C GLY A 671 7.36 -1.52 -36.43
N LEU A 672 8.46 -1.76 -35.71
CA LEU A 672 8.52 -2.61 -34.52
C LEU A 672 8.07 -1.85 -33.26
N SER A 673 7.69 -2.58 -32.21
CA SER A 673 7.22 -2.01 -30.95
C SER A 673 8.31 -1.21 -30.23
N VAL A 674 7.91 -0.07 -29.65
CA VAL A 674 8.70 0.73 -28.70
C VAL A 674 7.93 0.77 -27.38
N VAL A 675 8.63 0.61 -26.26
CA VAL A 675 8.02 0.66 -24.92
C VAL A 675 7.94 2.11 -24.43
N ASN A 676 6.75 2.54 -24.02
CA ASN A 676 6.55 3.88 -23.46
C ASN A 676 7.24 4.02 -22.08
N LEU A 677 7.44 5.26 -21.64
CA LEU A 677 8.16 5.55 -20.40
C LEU A 677 7.45 4.98 -19.15
N ASP A 678 6.12 5.07 -19.05
CA ASP A 678 5.42 4.58 -17.87
C ASP A 678 5.56 3.07 -17.70
N THR A 679 5.39 2.28 -18.77
CA THR A 679 5.61 0.83 -18.75
C THR A 679 7.06 0.47 -18.43
N LYS A 680 8.04 1.26 -18.90
CA LYS A 680 9.45 1.10 -18.52
C LYS A 680 9.64 1.32 -17.01
N LEU A 681 9.05 2.37 -16.46
CA LEU A 681 9.18 2.71 -15.04
C LEU A 681 8.40 1.75 -14.12
N ASP A 682 7.25 1.22 -14.54
CA ASP A 682 6.52 0.20 -13.79
C ASP A 682 7.30 -1.12 -13.71
N ASN A 683 8.18 -1.36 -14.69
CA ASN A 683 9.08 -2.52 -14.75
C ASN A 683 10.54 -2.10 -14.65
N ARG A 684 10.83 -1.08 -13.81
CA ARG A 684 12.12 -0.38 -13.78
C ARG A 684 13.33 -1.31 -13.66
N VAL A 685 13.23 -2.39 -12.89
CA VAL A 685 14.33 -3.37 -12.72
C VAL A 685 14.73 -4.04 -14.04
N LEU A 686 13.79 -4.30 -14.95
CA LEU A 686 14.07 -4.82 -16.28
C LEU A 686 14.59 -3.74 -17.21
N ASP A 687 13.96 -2.56 -17.19
CA ASP A 687 14.38 -1.42 -18.00
C ASP A 687 15.82 -0.97 -17.67
N LEU A 688 16.22 -0.98 -16.39
CA LEU A 688 17.59 -0.69 -15.96
C LEU A 688 18.63 -1.65 -16.54
N ARG A 689 18.22 -2.79 -17.12
CA ARG A 689 19.12 -3.71 -17.80
C ARG A 689 19.45 -3.29 -19.22
N THR A 690 18.73 -2.36 -19.85
CA THR A 690 19.10 -1.88 -21.19
C THR A 690 20.52 -1.31 -21.17
N GLN A 691 21.26 -1.44 -22.28
CA GLN A 691 22.63 -0.92 -22.35
C GLN A 691 22.63 0.61 -22.15
N THR A 692 21.59 1.30 -22.63
CA THR A 692 21.37 2.73 -22.44
C THR A 692 21.24 3.11 -20.97
N ASN A 693 20.36 2.47 -20.19
CA ASN A 693 20.23 2.80 -18.77
C ASN A 693 21.52 2.48 -17.99
N GLN A 694 22.18 1.36 -18.30
CA GLN A 694 23.49 1.03 -17.70
C GLN A 694 24.52 2.12 -17.97
N ALA A 695 24.54 2.67 -19.19
CA ALA A 695 25.43 3.78 -19.56
C ALA A 695 25.05 5.10 -18.85
N ILE A 696 23.76 5.47 -18.80
CA ILE A 696 23.28 6.68 -18.12
C ILE A 696 23.73 6.69 -16.66
N PHE A 697 23.50 5.60 -15.93
CA PHE A 697 23.81 5.57 -14.50
C PHE A 697 25.30 5.45 -14.21
N LYS A 698 26.09 4.89 -15.13
CA LYS A 698 27.55 4.93 -15.04
C LYS A 698 28.10 6.34 -15.26
N ILE A 699 27.51 7.12 -16.16
CA ILE A 699 27.85 8.55 -16.35
C ILE A 699 27.44 9.37 -15.12
N GLN A 700 26.27 9.09 -14.53
CA GLN A 700 25.81 9.76 -13.31
C GLN A 700 26.72 9.48 -12.10
N ASP A 701 27.19 8.24 -11.96
CA ASP A 701 28.24 7.88 -10.98
C ASP A 701 29.52 8.68 -11.26
N GLY A 702 29.93 8.77 -12.52
CA GLY A 702 31.04 9.61 -12.98
C GLY A 702 30.90 11.06 -12.52
N VAL A 703 29.72 11.69 -12.65
CA VAL A 703 29.45 13.06 -12.16
C VAL A 703 29.73 13.18 -10.67
N CYS A 704 29.24 12.24 -9.87
CA CYS A 704 29.46 12.23 -8.42
C CYS A 704 30.94 12.03 -8.07
N GLU A 705 31.63 11.15 -8.78
CA GLU A 705 33.05 10.89 -8.61
C GLU A 705 33.87 12.17 -8.80
N ILE A 706 33.73 12.83 -9.96
CA ILE A 706 34.51 14.03 -10.25
C ILE A 706 34.12 15.19 -9.34
N PHE A 707 32.84 15.37 -8.99
CA PHE A 707 32.41 16.38 -8.03
C PHE A 707 33.14 16.24 -6.69
N ARG A 708 33.13 15.02 -6.11
CA ARG A 708 33.85 14.74 -4.84
C ARG A 708 35.34 14.95 -4.99
N ASN A 709 35.96 14.37 -6.02
CA ASN A 709 37.41 14.38 -6.20
C ASN A 709 37.96 15.80 -6.46
N ALA A 710 37.26 16.59 -7.28
CA ALA A 710 37.62 17.96 -7.60
C ALA A 710 37.51 18.89 -6.39
N LEU A 711 36.48 18.71 -5.54
CA LEU A 711 36.31 19.48 -4.31
C LEU A 711 37.30 19.08 -3.21
N LYS A 712 37.57 17.77 -3.02
CA LYS A 712 38.61 17.30 -2.09
C LYS A 712 39.99 17.85 -2.42
N LYS A 713 40.36 17.90 -3.71
CA LYS A 713 41.62 18.53 -4.17
C LYS A 713 41.69 20.03 -3.82
N ARG A 714 40.54 20.70 -3.73
CA ARG A 714 40.42 22.11 -3.33
C ARG A 714 40.29 22.30 -1.81
N GLY A 715 40.49 21.24 -1.02
CA GLY A 715 40.44 21.30 0.44
C GLY A 715 39.01 21.42 1.01
N PHE A 716 37.99 21.03 0.25
CA PHE A 716 36.64 20.92 0.81
C PHE A 716 36.49 19.66 1.66
N LEU A 717 35.69 19.75 2.71
CA LEU A 717 35.31 18.66 3.58
C LEU A 717 33.89 18.17 3.26
N GLU A 718 33.73 16.86 3.09
CA GLU A 718 32.41 16.24 2.97
C GLU A 718 31.76 16.16 4.36
N TYR A 719 30.55 16.70 4.51
CA TYR A 719 29.78 16.60 5.75
C TYR A 719 28.43 15.94 5.47
N GLN A 720 27.78 15.44 6.53
CA GLN A 720 26.48 14.77 6.42
C GLN A 720 25.41 15.64 7.10
N SER A 721 24.55 16.26 6.29
CA SER A 721 23.44 17.07 6.79
C SER A 721 22.27 16.19 7.25
N PRO A 722 21.57 16.54 8.34
CA PRO A 722 20.28 15.91 8.63
C PRO A 722 19.25 16.31 7.56
N HIS A 723 18.42 15.35 7.16
CA HIS A 723 17.35 15.56 6.19
C HIS A 723 15.96 15.72 6.84
N ILE A 724 15.87 15.51 8.15
CA ILE A 724 14.70 15.81 8.97
C ILE A 724 15.00 17.08 9.76
N ILE A 725 14.18 18.12 9.59
CA ILE A 725 14.42 19.46 10.12
C ILE A 725 13.20 20.00 10.85
N GLU A 726 13.42 20.86 11.85
CA GLU A 726 12.35 21.40 12.70
C GLU A 726 11.42 22.37 11.97
N ALA A 727 11.93 23.06 10.95
CA ALA A 727 11.20 24.06 10.18
C ALA A 727 11.63 24.09 8.72
N ALA A 728 10.77 24.59 7.83
CA ALA A 728 11.05 24.72 6.40
C ALA A 728 12.30 25.61 6.15
N SER A 729 13.27 25.10 5.39
CA SER A 729 14.54 25.80 5.09
C SER A 729 14.38 27.08 4.27
N GLU A 730 13.35 27.18 3.44
CA GLU A 730 13.21 28.25 2.43
C GLU A 730 11.93 29.09 2.58
N GLY A 731 11.09 28.80 3.58
CA GLY A 731 9.80 29.48 3.78
C GLY A 731 8.76 29.10 2.73
N GLY A 732 7.71 28.38 3.12
CA GLY A 732 6.62 28.02 2.20
C GLY A 732 5.80 26.81 2.67
N ALA A 733 4.66 26.58 2.02
CA ALA A 733 3.74 25.46 2.29
C ALA A 733 4.14 24.13 1.60
N ASN A 734 5.20 24.13 0.79
CA ASN A 734 5.61 23.02 -0.07
C ASN A 734 6.77 22.19 0.54
N VAL A 735 6.65 21.82 1.82
CA VAL A 735 7.55 20.90 2.53
C VAL A 735 6.82 19.63 2.90
N PHE A 736 7.49 18.48 2.81
CA PHE A 736 6.92 17.24 3.34
C PHE A 736 6.97 17.26 4.85
N GLU A 737 5.81 17.31 5.49
CA GLU A 737 5.70 17.12 6.93
C GLU A 737 5.81 15.63 7.27
N VAL A 738 6.68 15.33 8.22
CA VAL A 738 6.84 14.00 8.79
C VAL A 738 6.55 14.09 10.29
N THR A 739 5.86 13.10 10.82
CA THR A 739 5.76 12.97 12.27
C THR A 739 7.15 12.68 12.81
N TYR A 740 7.66 13.52 13.73
CA TYR A 740 8.92 13.32 14.43
C TYR A 740 8.60 13.19 15.93
N PHE A 741 8.44 11.96 16.35
CA PHE A 741 7.97 11.51 17.68
C PHE A 741 6.74 12.32 18.22
N LYS A 742 6.84 13.28 19.18
CA LYS A 742 5.73 14.17 19.64
C LYS A 742 5.36 15.27 18.66
N GLN A 743 6.29 15.68 17.81
CA GLN A 743 6.25 16.98 17.12
C GLN A 743 6.29 16.77 15.62
N SER A 744 5.94 17.80 14.88
CA SER A 744 6.14 17.81 13.43
C SER A 744 7.62 18.07 13.14
N ALA A 745 8.17 17.35 12.18
CA ALA A 745 9.37 17.77 11.49
C ALA A 745 9.08 17.79 9.99
N TYR A 746 10.05 18.23 9.22
CA TYR A 746 9.92 18.41 7.79
C TYR A 746 11.11 17.76 7.09
N LEU A 747 10.90 17.28 5.86
CA LEU A 747 12.02 16.87 5.02
C LEU A 747 12.68 18.11 4.41
N ALA A 748 14.02 18.12 4.42
CA ALA A 748 14.81 19.26 3.98
C ALA A 748 14.70 19.47 2.45
N GLN A 749 14.24 20.66 2.05
CA GLN A 749 14.22 21.11 0.65
C GLN A 749 15.61 21.41 0.08
N SER A 750 16.58 21.57 0.96
CA SER A 750 17.98 21.75 0.67
C SER A 750 18.75 21.63 2.00
N PRO A 751 20.01 21.17 2.00
CA PRO A 751 20.88 21.24 3.16
C PRO A 751 21.37 22.68 3.48
N GLN A 752 20.74 23.70 2.89
CA GLN A 752 21.09 25.12 2.95
C GLN A 752 21.39 25.68 4.34
N LEU A 753 20.57 25.37 5.35
CA LEU A 753 20.82 25.89 6.70
C LEU A 753 22.09 25.28 7.30
N TYR A 754 22.26 23.96 7.17
CA TYR A 754 23.38 23.24 7.78
C TYR A 754 24.72 23.49 7.09
N LYS A 755 24.76 23.69 5.76
CA LYS A 755 26.02 24.06 5.09
C LYS A 755 26.55 25.42 5.57
N GLN A 756 25.67 26.37 5.84
CA GLN A 756 26.06 27.68 6.39
C GLN A 756 26.45 27.60 7.87
N MET A 757 25.74 26.79 8.67
CA MET A 757 26.12 26.55 10.06
C MET A 757 27.49 25.85 10.16
N ALA A 758 27.85 25.01 9.19
CA ALA A 758 29.20 24.45 9.11
C ALA A 758 30.25 25.53 8.83
N ILE A 759 29.98 26.49 7.94
CA ILE A 759 30.85 27.66 7.76
C ILE A 759 31.00 28.44 9.07
N ALA A 760 29.90 28.70 9.77
CA ALA A 760 29.91 29.38 11.07
C ALA A 760 30.66 28.58 12.16
N GLY A 761 30.76 27.26 12.00
CA GLY A 761 31.55 26.36 12.84
C GLY A 761 33.01 26.18 12.41
N ASP A 762 33.59 27.17 11.71
CA ASP A 762 34.98 27.20 11.24
C ASP A 762 35.35 26.12 10.20
N PHE A 763 34.39 25.55 9.49
CA PHE A 763 34.67 24.72 8.31
C PHE A 763 34.64 25.58 7.04
N PRO A 764 35.76 26.10 6.52
CA PRO A 764 35.76 27.15 5.50
C PRO A 764 35.25 26.69 4.13
N ARG A 765 35.20 25.38 3.87
CA ARG A 765 34.83 24.78 2.58
C ARG A 765 34.17 23.43 2.84
N VAL A 766 32.88 23.33 2.56
CA VAL A 766 32.09 22.11 2.81
C VAL A 766 31.27 21.70 1.60
N TYR A 767 31.05 20.39 1.44
CA TYR A 767 30.10 19.87 0.46
C TYR A 767 29.34 18.67 1.01
N THR A 768 28.19 18.36 0.41
CA THR A 768 27.41 17.15 0.68
C THR A 768 26.78 16.63 -0.60
N ILE A 769 26.60 15.31 -0.67
CA ILE A 769 25.81 14.64 -1.70
C ILE A 769 24.72 13.86 -0.98
N GLY A 770 23.47 14.25 -1.18
CA GLY A 770 22.36 13.64 -0.44
C GLY A 770 20.99 13.96 -1.03
N PRO A 771 19.94 13.32 -0.51
CA PRO A 771 18.57 13.53 -0.98
C PRO A 771 18.07 14.94 -0.66
N VAL A 772 17.30 15.48 -1.59
CA VAL A 772 16.62 16.76 -1.54
C VAL A 772 15.14 16.54 -1.85
N PHE A 773 14.26 17.18 -1.08
CA PHE A 773 12.81 16.94 -1.13
C PHE A 773 12.04 18.20 -1.51
N ARG A 774 11.26 18.17 -2.59
CA ARG A 774 10.39 19.28 -3.01
C ARG A 774 8.95 18.80 -3.01
N ALA A 775 8.12 19.32 -2.09
CA ALA A 775 6.71 18.92 -1.98
C ALA A 775 5.79 19.75 -2.89
N GLU A 776 6.29 20.18 -4.05
CA GLU A 776 5.50 20.87 -5.06
C GLU A 776 4.74 19.84 -5.91
N ASP A 777 3.44 20.07 -6.14
CA ASP A 777 2.63 19.25 -7.05
C ASP A 777 2.94 19.59 -8.53
N SER A 778 4.21 19.42 -8.92
CA SER A 778 4.73 19.74 -10.24
C SER A 778 5.07 18.47 -11.01
N ASN A 779 4.15 18.03 -11.85
CA ASN A 779 4.33 16.84 -12.67
C ASN A 779 4.79 17.17 -14.10
N THR A 780 6.03 17.67 -14.23
CA THR A 780 6.62 18.02 -15.53
C THR A 780 7.74 17.04 -15.94
N HIS A 781 8.35 17.25 -17.09
CA HIS A 781 9.52 16.47 -17.54
C HIS A 781 10.82 16.85 -16.80
N ARG A 782 10.84 17.92 -16.00
CA ARG A 782 12.06 18.47 -15.37
C ARG A 782 12.02 18.55 -13.84
N HIS A 783 10.92 18.11 -13.22
CA HIS A 783 10.71 18.15 -11.76
C HIS A 783 10.53 16.74 -11.21
N MET A 784 11.05 16.52 -9.99
CA MET A 784 10.87 15.35 -9.15
C MET A 784 10.61 15.81 -7.72
N THR A 785 9.91 14.99 -6.93
CA THR A 785 9.62 15.29 -5.52
C THR A 785 10.75 14.90 -4.58
N GLU A 786 11.59 13.94 -5.01
CA GLU A 786 12.83 13.54 -4.36
C GLU A 786 13.91 13.38 -5.45
N PHE A 787 15.07 13.98 -5.23
CA PHE A 787 16.23 13.91 -6.13
C PHE A 787 17.54 14.05 -5.35
N VAL A 788 18.68 13.81 -6.00
CA VAL A 788 19.99 13.92 -5.35
C VAL A 788 20.61 15.31 -5.58
N GLY A 789 20.85 16.03 -4.50
CA GLY A 789 21.56 17.31 -4.50
C GLY A 789 23.08 17.13 -4.36
N LEU A 790 23.84 17.90 -5.12
CA LEU A 790 25.28 18.13 -4.93
C LEU A 790 25.45 19.55 -4.42
N ASP A 791 25.59 19.70 -3.11
CA ASP A 791 25.62 21.00 -2.43
C ASP A 791 27.02 21.34 -1.97
N LEU A 792 27.39 22.62 -2.10
CA LEU A 792 28.64 23.13 -1.54
C LEU A 792 28.48 24.56 -1.00
N GLU A 793 29.28 24.90 0.00
CA GLU A 793 29.39 26.25 0.57
C GLU A 793 30.86 26.55 0.90
N MET A 794 31.26 27.80 0.70
CA MET A 794 32.64 28.23 0.85
C MET A 794 32.71 29.66 1.43
N ALA A 795 33.53 29.83 2.46
CA ALA A 795 33.96 31.14 2.92
C ALA A 795 34.88 31.80 1.88
N PHE A 796 34.68 33.08 1.64
CA PHE A 796 35.49 33.88 0.71
C PHE A 796 36.11 35.09 1.43
N ASN A 797 37.03 35.78 0.76
CA ASN A 797 37.74 36.89 1.37
C ASN A 797 36.99 38.22 1.19
N PHE A 798 36.75 38.61 -0.05
CA PHE A 798 36.22 39.94 -0.36
C PHE A 798 35.05 39.92 -1.35
N HIS A 799 34.98 38.95 -2.27
CA HIS A 799 33.92 38.94 -3.28
C HIS A 799 33.37 37.54 -3.53
N TYR A 800 32.04 37.41 -3.63
CA TYR A 800 31.37 36.12 -3.87
C TYR A 800 31.74 35.48 -5.22
N HIS A 801 32.34 36.25 -6.14
CA HIS A 801 32.89 35.70 -7.38
C HIS A 801 34.01 34.69 -7.14
N GLU A 802 34.73 34.75 -6.01
CA GLU A 802 35.67 33.70 -5.60
C GLU A 802 34.97 32.32 -5.56
N VAL A 803 33.72 32.28 -5.08
CA VAL A 803 32.90 31.06 -5.03
C VAL A 803 32.24 30.77 -6.38
N LEU A 804 31.64 31.77 -7.04
CA LEU A 804 31.01 31.61 -8.35
C LEU A 804 31.98 30.99 -9.35
N GLN A 805 33.22 31.51 -9.43
CA GLN A 805 34.26 30.99 -10.32
C GLN A 805 34.71 29.59 -9.93
N THR A 806 34.76 29.28 -8.62
CA THR A 806 35.07 27.92 -8.14
C THR A 806 34.01 26.92 -8.60
N ILE A 807 32.72 27.26 -8.49
CA ILE A 807 31.61 26.40 -8.92
C ILE A 807 31.58 26.28 -10.45
N ALA A 808 31.74 27.40 -11.17
CA ALA A 808 31.69 27.40 -12.63
C ALA A 808 32.85 26.58 -13.22
N GLY A 809 34.06 26.72 -12.66
CA GLY A 809 35.22 25.91 -13.03
C GLY A 809 35.05 24.42 -12.67
N LEU A 810 34.40 24.12 -11.54
CA LEU A 810 34.04 22.74 -11.17
C LEU A 810 33.14 22.11 -12.23
N MET A 811 32.10 22.80 -12.69
CA MET A 811 31.21 22.29 -13.75
C MET A 811 31.98 21.99 -15.05
N THR A 812 32.89 22.89 -15.47
CA THR A 812 33.76 22.65 -16.63
C THR A 812 34.66 21.41 -16.44
N GLU A 813 35.21 21.19 -15.25
CA GLU A 813 35.97 19.97 -14.93
C GLU A 813 35.11 18.71 -15.03
N ILE A 814 33.85 18.77 -14.59
CA ILE A 814 32.91 17.66 -14.72
C ILE A 814 32.70 17.32 -16.20
N PHE A 815 32.39 18.30 -17.04
CA PHE A 815 32.12 18.06 -18.45
C PHE A 815 33.33 17.47 -19.18
N LYS A 816 34.53 18.00 -18.92
CA LYS A 816 35.78 17.45 -19.46
C LYS A 816 36.02 16.02 -19.02
N PHE A 817 35.85 15.74 -17.73
CA PHE A 817 36.06 14.40 -17.19
C PHE A 817 35.11 13.38 -17.84
N LEU A 818 33.84 13.73 -18.02
CA LEU A 818 32.87 12.86 -18.69
C LEU A 818 33.25 12.61 -20.16
N GLN A 819 33.57 13.66 -20.92
CA GLN A 819 33.96 13.53 -22.33
C GLN A 819 35.24 12.71 -22.52
N GLN A 820 36.17 12.76 -21.57
CA GLN A 820 37.44 12.02 -21.64
C GLN A 820 37.30 10.55 -21.23
N ASN A 821 36.49 10.24 -20.21
CA ASN A 821 36.51 8.93 -19.55
C ASN A 821 35.27 8.07 -19.83
N PHE A 822 34.18 8.66 -20.34
CA PHE A 822 32.89 7.96 -20.52
C PHE A 822 32.39 7.99 -21.97
N GLN A 823 33.30 8.15 -22.94
CA GLN A 823 32.93 8.27 -24.35
C GLN A 823 32.13 7.06 -24.87
N LYS A 824 32.49 5.84 -24.44
CA LYS A 824 31.78 4.61 -24.80
C LYS A 824 30.33 4.62 -24.29
N GLU A 825 30.11 5.08 -23.06
CA GLU A 825 28.80 5.21 -22.45
C GLU A 825 27.99 6.32 -23.14
N ILE A 826 28.60 7.48 -23.43
CA ILE A 826 27.96 8.59 -24.15
C ILE A 826 27.47 8.11 -25.53
N GLU A 827 28.31 7.41 -26.28
CA GLU A 827 27.95 6.82 -27.58
C GLU A 827 26.84 5.76 -27.46
N THR A 828 26.84 4.99 -26.38
CA THR A 828 25.79 4.00 -26.11
C THR A 828 24.44 4.69 -25.89
N VAL A 829 24.41 5.78 -25.12
CA VAL A 829 23.19 6.59 -24.92
C VAL A 829 22.74 7.24 -26.22
N ALA A 830 23.67 7.82 -26.99
CA ALA A 830 23.37 8.50 -28.24
C ALA A 830 22.73 7.61 -29.31
N LYS A 831 22.93 6.29 -29.26
CA LYS A 831 22.25 5.33 -30.15
C LYS A 831 20.73 5.27 -29.92
N GLN A 832 20.28 5.45 -28.68
CA GLN A 832 18.85 5.43 -28.34
C GLN A 832 18.26 6.84 -28.21
N TYR A 833 19.04 7.78 -27.67
CA TYR A 833 18.67 9.18 -27.48
C TYR A 833 19.68 10.08 -28.19
N PRO A 834 19.57 10.25 -29.52
CA PRO A 834 20.48 11.10 -30.28
C PRO A 834 20.44 12.55 -29.78
N SER A 835 21.62 13.10 -29.46
CA SER A 835 21.77 14.50 -29.06
C SER A 835 23.07 15.06 -29.61
N GLU A 836 23.10 16.36 -29.94
CA GLU A 836 24.35 17.03 -30.27
C GLU A 836 25.30 17.01 -29.06
N PRO A 837 26.62 16.86 -29.25
CA PRO A 837 27.58 16.91 -28.15
C PRO A 837 27.39 18.17 -27.29
N PHE A 838 27.53 18.03 -25.98
CA PHE A 838 27.45 19.16 -25.06
C PHE A 838 28.67 20.07 -25.25
N ILE A 839 28.44 21.35 -25.57
CA ILE A 839 29.51 22.31 -25.87
C ILE A 839 29.69 23.25 -24.69
N PHE A 840 30.93 23.47 -24.26
CA PHE A 840 31.26 24.44 -23.22
C PHE A 840 32.56 25.17 -23.56
N THR A 841 32.79 26.30 -22.90
CA THR A 841 34.03 27.09 -23.01
C THR A 841 34.96 26.81 -21.83
N GLU A 842 36.27 26.97 -22.05
CA GLU A 842 37.27 26.84 -20.99
C GLU A 842 37.00 27.79 -19.83
N GLU A 843 36.77 29.07 -20.15
CA GLU A 843 36.26 30.06 -19.22
C GLU A 843 34.74 30.15 -19.37
N PRO A 844 33.95 29.83 -18.33
CA PRO A 844 32.50 29.91 -18.38
C PRO A 844 32.01 31.33 -18.70
N VAL A 845 31.02 31.43 -19.58
CA VAL A 845 30.37 32.70 -19.90
C VAL A 845 29.55 33.17 -18.70
N ILE A 846 29.84 34.36 -18.18
CA ILE A 846 29.10 34.98 -17.08
C ILE A 846 28.42 36.23 -17.62
N LEU A 847 27.09 36.28 -17.52
CA LEU A 847 26.27 37.44 -17.90
C LEU A 847 25.55 37.96 -16.67
N LYS A 848 25.38 39.27 -16.55
CA LYS A 848 24.45 39.85 -15.56
C LYS A 848 23.00 39.62 -16.01
N TYR A 849 22.07 39.58 -15.06
CA TYR A 849 20.64 39.44 -15.32
C TYR A 849 20.14 40.46 -16.34
N ALA A 850 20.51 41.73 -16.14
CA ALA A 850 20.17 42.82 -17.06
C ALA A 850 20.70 42.61 -18.48
N GLU A 851 21.87 41.97 -18.65
CA GLU A 851 22.41 41.63 -19.97
C GLU A 851 21.62 40.48 -20.61
N GLY A 852 21.19 39.50 -19.82
CA GLY A 852 20.28 38.44 -20.26
C GLY A 852 18.92 38.98 -20.71
N VAL A 853 18.32 39.88 -19.92
CA VAL A 853 17.07 40.58 -20.27
C VAL A 853 17.25 41.42 -21.54
N ALA A 854 18.36 42.14 -21.68
CA ALA A 854 18.66 42.91 -22.88
C ALA A 854 18.79 41.99 -24.11
N LEU A 855 19.38 40.81 -23.97
CA LEU A 855 19.49 39.83 -25.05
C LEU A 855 18.13 39.25 -25.46
N LEU A 856 17.25 38.98 -24.49
CA LEU A 856 15.86 38.57 -24.77
C LEU A 856 15.09 39.66 -25.53
N ARG A 857 15.14 40.90 -25.05
CA ARG A 857 14.47 42.06 -25.68
C ARG A 857 15.00 42.33 -27.09
N ALA A 858 16.32 42.22 -27.29
CA ALA A 858 16.93 42.36 -28.62
C ALA A 858 16.44 41.33 -29.64
N ASN A 859 15.92 40.19 -29.16
CA ASN A 859 15.35 39.13 -29.98
C ASN A 859 13.80 39.09 -29.92
N GLY A 860 13.16 40.19 -29.52
CA GLY A 860 11.71 40.36 -29.56
C GLY A 860 10.93 39.66 -28.43
N ILE A 861 11.60 39.28 -27.34
CA ILE A 861 10.96 38.69 -26.15
C ILE A 861 10.87 39.75 -25.06
N GLU A 862 9.65 40.06 -24.62
CA GLU A 862 9.41 40.92 -23.46
C GLU A 862 9.73 40.18 -22.16
N GLN A 863 10.44 40.86 -21.27
CA GLN A 863 10.83 40.39 -19.93
C GLN A 863 11.03 41.64 -19.06
N GLY A 864 10.40 41.73 -17.89
CA GLY A 864 10.60 42.82 -16.93
C GLY A 864 11.98 42.78 -16.26
N ASP A 865 12.48 43.93 -15.80
CA ASP A 865 13.83 44.04 -15.20
C ASP A 865 13.96 43.33 -13.83
N GLU A 866 12.84 43.17 -13.12
CA GLU A 866 12.75 42.58 -11.77
C GLU A 866 11.89 41.29 -11.75
N GLU A 867 11.34 40.89 -12.89
CA GLU A 867 10.55 39.67 -13.02
C GLU A 867 11.47 38.45 -13.06
N ASP A 868 10.99 37.29 -12.59
CA ASP A 868 11.69 36.02 -12.75
C ASP A 868 11.66 35.55 -14.21
N LEU A 869 12.62 34.70 -14.61
CA LEU A 869 12.63 34.12 -15.95
C LEU A 869 11.61 32.98 -16.04
N SER A 870 10.64 33.12 -16.94
CA SER A 870 9.76 32.00 -17.28
C SER A 870 10.57 30.89 -17.98
N THR A 871 10.17 29.62 -17.84
CA THR A 871 10.83 28.49 -18.50
C THR A 871 11.01 28.67 -20.03
N PRO A 872 10.03 29.21 -20.78
CA PRO A 872 10.25 29.56 -22.19
C PRO A 872 11.37 30.58 -22.41
N ASN A 873 11.48 31.58 -21.53
CA ASN A 873 12.50 32.62 -21.60
C ASN A 873 13.89 32.08 -21.21
N GLU A 874 14.00 31.17 -20.24
CA GLU A 874 15.25 30.44 -19.94
C GLU A 874 15.78 29.71 -21.18
N LYS A 875 14.89 28.94 -21.85
CA LYS A 875 15.24 28.19 -23.06
C LYS A 875 15.60 29.12 -24.22
N ALA A 876 14.87 30.23 -24.37
CA ALA A 876 15.17 31.22 -25.40
C ALA A 876 16.52 31.89 -25.17
N LEU A 877 16.79 32.33 -23.95
CA LEU A 877 18.07 32.92 -23.56
C LEU A 877 19.22 31.94 -23.82
N GLY A 878 19.06 30.67 -23.43
CA GLY A 878 20.04 29.63 -23.70
C GLY A 878 20.34 29.44 -25.19
N ARG A 879 19.32 29.51 -26.06
CA ARG A 879 19.54 29.48 -27.52
C ARG A 879 20.35 30.69 -28.00
N PHE A 880 20.01 31.90 -27.57
CA PHE A 880 20.75 33.10 -27.97
C PHE A 880 22.18 33.11 -27.42
N VAL A 881 22.40 32.59 -26.22
CA VAL A 881 23.73 32.39 -25.66
C VAL A 881 24.52 31.37 -26.47
N ARG A 882 23.92 30.23 -26.85
CA ARG A 882 24.54 29.24 -27.74
C ARG A 882 24.90 29.84 -29.10
N GLU A 883 24.01 30.62 -29.69
CA GLU A 883 24.24 31.27 -30.99
C GLU A 883 25.39 32.28 -30.93
N LYS A 884 25.41 33.13 -29.89
CA LYS A 884 26.37 34.22 -29.74
C LYS A 884 27.73 33.77 -29.22
N TYR A 885 27.75 32.92 -28.19
CA TYR A 885 28.96 32.55 -27.44
C TYR A 885 29.39 31.09 -27.67
N LYS A 886 28.65 30.31 -28.47
CA LYS A 886 28.97 28.92 -28.82
C LYS A 886 29.14 28.00 -27.61
N THR A 887 28.25 28.14 -26.62
CA THR A 887 28.27 27.32 -25.40
C THR A 887 26.87 26.91 -24.97
N ASP A 888 26.75 25.71 -24.40
CA ASP A 888 25.55 25.21 -23.70
C ASP A 888 25.58 25.53 -22.20
N PHE A 889 26.72 25.96 -21.68
CA PHE A 889 26.91 26.26 -20.26
C PHE A 889 27.24 27.73 -20.05
N TYR A 890 26.43 28.40 -19.22
CA TYR A 890 26.65 29.79 -18.83
C TYR A 890 26.11 30.07 -17.43
N VAL A 891 26.60 31.15 -16.84
CA VAL A 891 26.17 31.68 -15.55
C VAL A 891 25.41 32.98 -15.78
N LEU A 892 24.25 33.12 -15.14
CA LEU A 892 23.51 34.37 -15.07
C LEU A 892 23.63 34.92 -13.64
N ASP A 893 24.32 36.03 -13.48
CA ASP A 893 24.67 36.67 -12.22
C ASP A 893 23.78 37.89 -11.95
N LYS A 894 23.77 38.40 -10.72
CA LYS A 894 23.03 39.61 -10.32
C LYS A 894 21.53 39.54 -10.55
N PHE A 895 20.89 38.47 -10.05
CA PHE A 895 19.42 38.35 -10.16
C PHE A 895 18.67 39.37 -9.30
N PRO A 896 17.41 39.70 -9.65
CA PRO A 896 16.56 40.58 -8.86
C PRO A 896 16.40 40.04 -7.42
N LEU A 897 16.53 40.92 -6.43
CA LEU A 897 16.46 40.55 -5.01
C LEU A 897 15.06 40.08 -4.60
N ALA A 898 14.01 40.54 -5.29
CA ALA A 898 12.62 40.23 -4.99
C ALA A 898 12.27 38.75 -5.23
N VAL A 899 12.95 38.09 -6.16
CA VAL A 899 12.70 36.69 -6.53
C VAL A 899 13.60 35.70 -5.79
N ARG A 900 14.46 36.20 -4.88
CA ARG A 900 15.47 35.39 -4.18
C ARG A 900 15.12 35.17 -2.70
N PRO A 901 15.53 34.03 -2.11
CA PRO A 901 15.26 33.73 -0.71
C PRO A 901 15.82 34.77 0.27
N PHE A 902 15.25 34.83 1.49
CA PHE A 902 15.58 35.81 2.52
C PHE A 902 17.08 35.85 2.91
N TYR A 903 17.78 34.73 2.85
CA TYR A 903 19.21 34.63 3.19
C TYR A 903 20.15 35.17 2.10
N THR A 904 19.62 35.68 0.98
CA THR A 904 20.41 36.21 -0.14
C THR A 904 20.91 37.62 0.16
N MET A 905 22.22 37.85 -0.02
CA MET A 905 22.83 39.17 0.16
C MET A 905 22.37 40.16 -0.93
N PRO A 906 21.85 41.35 -0.58
CA PRO A 906 21.56 42.43 -1.53
C PRO A 906 22.82 42.93 -2.24
N ASP A 907 22.68 43.45 -3.46
CA ASP A 907 23.77 44.15 -4.13
C ASP A 907 24.00 45.51 -3.45
N PRO A 908 25.25 45.87 -3.10
CA PRO A 908 25.53 47.14 -2.45
C PRO A 908 25.36 48.38 -3.36
N ASN A 909 25.28 48.21 -4.68
CA ASN A 909 25.21 49.29 -5.66
C ASN A 909 23.80 49.50 -6.26
N ASP A 910 22.94 48.49 -6.21
CA ASP A 910 21.57 48.55 -6.73
C ASP A 910 20.64 47.65 -5.91
N GLU A 911 19.78 48.25 -5.10
CA GLU A 911 18.89 47.56 -4.16
C GLU A 911 17.88 46.63 -4.84
N ARG A 912 17.66 46.79 -6.16
CA ARG A 912 16.80 45.90 -6.95
C ARG A 912 17.44 44.53 -7.15
N TYR A 913 18.77 44.44 -7.11
CA TYR A 913 19.53 43.24 -7.42
C TYR A 913 20.17 42.62 -6.16
N SER A 914 20.72 41.43 -6.34
CA SER A 914 21.32 40.63 -5.29
C SER A 914 22.61 40.00 -5.75
N ASN A 915 23.45 39.58 -4.80
CA ASN A 915 24.65 38.79 -5.07
C ASN A 915 24.29 37.31 -5.25
N SER A 916 23.39 37.01 -6.19
CA SER A 916 22.94 35.66 -6.53
C SER A 916 23.15 35.37 -8.01
N TYR A 917 23.28 34.09 -8.32
CA TYR A 917 23.59 33.58 -9.64
C TYR A 917 22.95 32.21 -9.87
N ASP A 918 22.49 31.98 -11.09
CA ASP A 918 22.07 30.66 -11.54
C ASP A 918 23.00 30.17 -12.65
N MET A 919 23.16 28.85 -12.76
CA MET A 919 23.90 28.23 -13.85
C MET A 919 22.97 27.40 -14.72
N PHE A 920 23.17 27.50 -16.03
CA PHE A 920 22.29 26.91 -17.02
C PHE A 920 23.05 25.90 -17.88
N MET A 921 22.40 24.77 -18.17
CA MET A 921 22.83 23.81 -19.19
C MET A 921 21.74 23.71 -20.26
N ARG A 922 22.08 23.94 -21.53
CA ARG A 922 21.13 23.93 -22.67
C ARG A 922 19.90 24.84 -22.45
N GLY A 923 20.09 25.96 -21.74
CA GLY A 923 19.00 26.89 -21.45
C GLY A 923 18.03 26.43 -20.36
N GLU A 924 18.42 25.46 -19.53
CA GLU A 924 17.66 25.04 -18.35
C GLU A 924 18.54 25.13 -17.10
N GLU A 925 17.95 25.59 -15.99
CA GLU A 925 18.63 25.82 -14.72
C GLU A 925 19.09 24.49 -14.07
N ILE A 926 20.36 24.43 -13.68
CA ILE A 926 20.96 23.28 -12.97
C ILE A 926 21.43 23.61 -11.55
N LEU A 927 21.69 24.89 -11.28
CA LEU A 927 22.15 25.37 -9.97
C LEU A 927 21.58 26.75 -9.72
N SER A 928 21.14 26.95 -8.48
CA SER A 928 20.95 28.27 -7.89
C SER A 928 21.92 28.49 -6.74
N GLY A 929 22.60 29.63 -6.76
CA GLY A 929 23.65 30.01 -5.81
C GLY A 929 23.59 31.47 -5.42
N ALA A 930 24.18 31.80 -4.26
CA ALA A 930 24.30 33.19 -3.82
C ALA A 930 25.35 33.37 -2.74
N GLN A 931 25.78 34.61 -2.58
CA GLN A 931 26.30 35.09 -1.31
C GLN A 931 25.21 35.10 -0.24
N ARG A 932 25.56 34.64 0.95
CA ARG A 932 24.66 34.59 2.10
C ARG A 932 24.82 35.79 2.99
N VAL A 933 23.72 36.19 3.63
CA VAL A 933 23.73 37.18 4.70
C VAL A 933 24.33 36.57 5.96
N HIS A 934 25.56 36.95 6.28
CA HIS A 934 26.31 36.49 7.46
C HIS A 934 26.17 37.45 8.67
N ASP A 935 25.59 38.64 8.49
CA ASP A 935 25.24 39.54 9.59
C ASP A 935 23.87 39.17 10.16
N PRO A 936 23.76 38.85 11.46
CA PRO A 936 22.50 38.36 12.04
C PRO A 936 21.39 39.42 12.07
N LYS A 937 21.71 40.72 12.10
CA LYS A 937 20.70 41.78 12.11
C LYS A 937 20.07 41.90 10.72
N LEU A 938 20.88 42.02 9.68
CA LEU A 938 20.41 42.05 8.30
C LEU A 938 19.67 40.75 7.95
N LEU A 939 20.15 39.59 8.40
CA LEU A 939 19.47 38.32 8.17
C LEU A 939 18.07 38.31 8.81
N THR A 940 17.95 38.82 10.03
CA THR A 940 16.67 38.96 10.73
C THR A 940 15.72 39.93 10.03
N GLU A 941 16.23 41.06 9.54
CA GLU A 941 15.45 42.05 8.78
C GLU A 941 14.92 41.45 7.49
N ARG A 942 15.77 40.74 6.72
CA ARG A 942 15.36 40.06 5.49
C ARG A 942 14.35 38.95 5.76
N ALA A 943 14.55 38.15 6.82
CA ALA A 943 13.59 37.12 7.21
C ALA A 943 12.20 37.71 7.51
N LYS A 944 12.13 38.88 8.17
CA LYS A 944 10.85 39.59 8.41
C LYS A 944 10.20 40.07 7.12
N VAL A 945 10.96 40.62 6.17
CA VAL A 945 10.44 41.07 4.87
C VAL A 945 9.79 39.90 4.10
N HIS A 946 10.34 38.70 4.23
CA HIS A 946 9.82 37.48 3.60
C HIS A 946 8.76 36.75 4.42
N GLY A 947 8.32 37.31 5.56
CA GLY A 947 7.30 36.71 6.42
C GLY A 947 7.73 35.40 7.09
N ILE A 948 9.04 35.19 7.29
CA ILE A 948 9.57 34.00 7.97
C ILE A 948 9.38 34.14 9.48
N ASP A 949 8.85 33.09 10.09
CA ASP A 949 8.73 32.98 11.55
C ASP A 949 10.12 32.85 12.19
N LEU A 950 10.55 33.89 12.91
CA LEU A 950 11.89 33.98 13.47
C LEU A 950 12.16 32.95 14.56
N GLU A 951 11.14 32.52 15.31
CA GLU A 951 11.35 31.50 16.36
C GLU A 951 11.72 30.16 15.73
N LYS A 952 11.12 29.83 14.58
CA LYS A 952 11.39 28.58 13.85
C LYS A 952 12.79 28.48 13.25
N ILE A 953 13.43 29.62 12.97
CA ILE A 953 14.80 29.68 12.42
C ILE A 953 15.79 30.29 13.41
N ARG A 954 15.43 30.39 14.69
CA ARG A 954 16.25 31.03 15.71
C ARG A 954 17.62 30.37 15.85
N ALA A 955 17.67 29.05 15.88
CA ALA A 955 18.94 28.30 15.96
C ALA A 955 19.87 28.61 14.77
N TYR A 956 19.29 28.81 13.58
CA TYR A 956 20.04 29.20 12.40
C TYR A 956 20.56 30.64 12.49
N ILE A 957 19.73 31.61 12.88
CA ILE A 957 20.17 33.00 13.08
C ILE A 957 21.26 33.10 14.17
N ASP A 958 21.09 32.34 15.25
CA ASP A 958 22.00 32.32 16.40
C ASP A 958 23.40 31.81 16.01
N ALA A 959 23.51 30.94 15.00
CA ALA A 959 24.79 30.45 14.50
C ALA A 959 25.69 31.58 13.96
N PHE A 960 25.13 32.70 13.50
CA PHE A 960 25.89 33.83 12.95
C PHE A 960 26.29 34.89 13.99
N LYS A 961 25.80 34.79 15.24
CA LYS A 961 26.02 35.82 16.27
C LYS A 961 27.45 35.93 16.77
N TYR A 962 28.22 34.86 16.68
CA TYR A 962 29.55 34.76 17.28
C TYR A 962 30.69 34.92 16.26
N GLY A 963 30.42 35.69 15.20
CA GLY A 963 31.35 35.91 14.10
C GLY A 963 31.27 34.78 13.07
N CYS A 964 30.70 35.08 11.90
CA CYS A 964 30.68 34.16 10.76
C CYS A 964 31.38 34.80 9.58
N SER A 965 32.27 34.07 8.91
CA SER A 965 32.92 34.54 7.69
C SER A 965 31.90 34.84 6.59
N PRO A 966 32.17 35.82 5.71
CA PRO A 966 31.39 35.99 4.50
C PRO A 966 31.52 34.74 3.62
N HIS A 967 30.39 34.23 3.14
CA HIS A 967 30.33 32.95 2.45
C HIS A 967 29.27 32.94 1.36
N ALA A 968 29.46 32.03 0.40
CA ALA A 968 28.56 31.78 -0.70
C ALA A 968 28.58 30.30 -1.06
N GLY A 969 27.61 29.88 -1.86
CA GLY A 969 27.54 28.50 -2.32
C GLY A 969 26.40 28.29 -3.30
N GLY A 970 26.15 27.02 -3.63
CA GLY A 970 25.10 26.61 -4.54
C GLY A 970 24.73 25.14 -4.35
N GLY A 971 23.57 24.76 -4.87
CA GLY A 971 23.11 23.38 -4.92
C GLY A 971 22.88 22.97 -6.37
N ILE A 972 23.33 21.78 -6.75
CA ILE A 972 23.22 21.23 -8.10
C ILE A 972 22.31 20.01 -8.07
N GLY A 973 21.34 19.91 -8.98
CA GLY A 973 20.55 18.69 -9.15
C GLY A 973 21.31 17.65 -9.99
N LEU A 974 21.69 16.51 -9.39
CA LEU A 974 22.47 15.47 -10.08
C LEU A 974 21.76 14.98 -11.35
N GLU A 975 20.48 14.65 -11.24
CA GLU A 975 19.68 14.12 -12.33
C GLU A 975 19.47 15.16 -13.44
N ARG A 976 19.36 16.46 -13.08
CA ARG A 976 19.30 17.54 -14.07
C ARG A 976 20.59 17.66 -14.86
N VAL A 977 21.75 17.61 -14.20
CA VAL A 977 23.05 17.64 -14.87
C VAL A 977 23.18 16.45 -15.82
N THR A 978 22.87 15.23 -15.36
CA THR A 978 22.90 14.03 -16.23
C THR A 978 21.92 14.16 -17.41
N MET A 979 20.69 14.59 -17.17
CA MET A 979 19.66 14.76 -18.19
C MET A 979 20.09 15.74 -19.28
N LEU A 980 20.62 16.91 -18.89
CA LEU A 980 20.95 17.99 -19.83
C LEU A 980 22.28 17.76 -20.53
N PHE A 981 23.26 17.12 -19.87
CA PHE A 981 24.51 16.71 -20.51
C PHE A 981 24.23 15.73 -21.66
N LEU A 982 23.40 14.72 -21.41
CA LEU A 982 23.07 13.66 -22.36
C LEU A 982 21.90 14.02 -23.31
N GLY A 983 21.16 15.08 -23.04
CA GLY A 983 20.02 15.50 -23.87
C GLY A 983 18.82 14.55 -23.82
N LEU A 984 18.51 13.96 -22.66
CA LEU A 984 17.50 12.89 -22.51
C LEU A 984 16.03 13.36 -22.64
N GLY A 985 15.76 14.66 -22.51
CA GLY A 985 14.41 15.24 -22.63
C GLY A 985 13.45 14.99 -21.45
N ASN A 986 13.72 14.03 -20.56
CA ASN A 986 12.92 13.79 -19.35
C ASN A 986 13.81 13.36 -18.16
N ILE A 987 13.65 14.02 -17.02
CA ILE A 987 14.46 13.83 -15.82
C ILE A 987 14.32 12.43 -15.22
N ARG A 988 13.17 11.78 -15.44
CA ARG A 988 12.91 10.41 -14.96
C ARG A 988 13.85 9.38 -15.59
N LEU A 989 14.39 9.66 -16.78
CA LEU A 989 15.40 8.80 -17.41
C LEU A 989 16.74 8.87 -16.67
N ALA A 990 17.04 10.01 -16.04
CA ALA A 990 18.23 10.25 -15.25
C ALA A 990 18.05 9.91 -13.75
N SER A 991 16.88 9.47 -13.30
CA SER A 991 16.68 8.98 -11.93
C SER A 991 16.49 7.47 -11.93
N MET A 992 17.28 6.74 -11.14
CA MET A 992 17.25 5.27 -11.15
C MET A 992 15.88 4.74 -10.71
N PHE A 993 15.29 5.36 -9.68
CA PHE A 993 13.95 5.09 -9.20
C PHE A 993 13.22 6.43 -8.99
N PRO A 994 12.57 6.96 -10.03
CA PRO A 994 11.97 8.29 -9.97
C PRO A 994 10.89 8.40 -8.89
N ARG A 995 10.82 9.58 -8.26
CA ARG A 995 9.75 9.98 -7.35
C ARG A 995 9.16 11.30 -7.84
N ASP A 996 7.85 11.29 -8.04
CA ASP A 996 7.08 12.46 -8.46
C ASP A 996 5.68 12.41 -7.81
N PRO A 997 4.80 13.42 -7.99
CA PRO A 997 3.49 13.43 -7.32
C PRO A 997 2.60 12.22 -7.65
N LYS A 998 2.84 11.51 -8.76
CA LYS A 998 2.05 10.35 -9.21
C LYS A 998 2.77 9.02 -8.99
N ARG A 999 4.09 9.02 -8.80
CA ARG A 999 4.93 7.82 -8.76
C ARG A 999 5.64 7.68 -7.41
N LEU A 1000 5.15 6.74 -6.60
CA LEU A 1000 5.76 6.30 -5.34
C LEU A 1000 6.40 4.89 -5.44
N THR A 1001 6.08 4.14 -6.49
CA THR A 1001 6.54 2.77 -6.74
C THR A 1001 7.08 2.64 -8.18
N PRO A 1002 7.99 1.69 -8.47
CA PRO A 1002 8.73 0.82 -7.55
C PRO A 1002 9.73 1.59 -6.67
#